data_AF-A0A5Q5CF40-F1
#
_entry.id   AF-A0A5Q5CF40-F1
#
_cell.length_a   1.000
_cell.length_b   1.000
_cell.length_c   1.000
_cell.angle_alpha   90.00
_cell.angle_beta   90.00
_cell.angle_gamma   90.00
#
_symmetry.space_group_name_H-M   'P 1'
#
loop_
_entity.id
_entity.type
_entity.pdbx_description
1 polymer ?
#
loop_
_entity_poly.entity_id
_entity_poly.type
_entity_poly.pdbx_seq_one_letter_code
_entity_poly.pdbx_strand_id
1 'polypeptide(L)'
;MAAIADTQATLDWPIIREQAAAFVTTEYASLDRRGAPITWPVTPYLGADGRTIDVATGLTYPLKAERARRNPKVTLSFSQPLGSGLADPATFVIHGLATVRDADLRANSARYLAEVATRLPEAFDRIPAVVLRRMAWYWARIWIEVTPVRVLWWPGGNLDHRPQLWEPEIPPTAPPSDPAPVGPGAGSWNTRAPEDWRVRVRGALDRLGMPVLTSVTPDGWPIPVRVRHAEQIPGGFRLRPPVGCEIVDGAACLTFHTHGPAFESQENISVTGQCRNVGEYVEFTAERALNDFVLSANPVRRAAYLMSAGRRLRLRLDSEAQRRGQRVPRFDELGFNKTKRQKDRAVTPDAQPADTRMMGIVHNALRRDIARAQSALTRWPYPDPSQRAAIAKHLAWMMEFLHRHHHIEDDGLYPLVRERVPGAAQILDAMEADHHALIPAIDRLTETAGRYIQNPSARTEVATALDELAAVMLPHLQREETEMMPVVSAAVTRAEWEAIEQASAVKPLKPAELAFTALWLFDDASEEDREVVRSLVPKPVAWAIETFTTRRYERCVWRCWYLPQHTRLHRKFNGQISVEIAAPIEAVWKQVADPVRVPRWSHECRRVRFLDGTTSAGLGRRFRGTNRSGRYRWSRNCTIFTYDEPLEFGYVTSGGLGDATAWHFRLEPTATGTRLTQAFQGVSMPLWLSRLVSVLIPTHDDRTDALRGDMARLAALAAAQHPRADAPAPGTPGDRNRRSFNAALEI
;
A
#
# COMPACT_ATOMS: atom_id res chain seq x y z
N MET A 1 -31.79 24.64 -14.25
CA MET A 1 -31.24 24.78 -15.62
C MET A 1 -30.23 25.92 -15.63
N ALA A 2 -29.04 25.68 -15.09
CA ALA A 2 -27.89 26.54 -15.37
C ALA A 2 -27.21 25.97 -16.62
N ALA A 3 -27.21 26.74 -17.69
CA ALA A 3 -26.52 26.40 -18.92
C ALA A 3 -25.02 26.32 -18.62
N ILE A 4 -24.48 25.11 -18.57
CA ILE A 4 -23.05 24.87 -18.70
C ILE A 4 -22.72 25.30 -20.12
N ALA A 5 -22.01 26.43 -20.24
CA ALA A 5 -21.46 26.85 -21.51
C ALA A 5 -20.56 25.72 -22.03
N ASP A 6 -20.96 25.17 -23.18
CA ASP A 6 -20.18 24.23 -23.98
C ASP A 6 -19.00 24.98 -24.61
N THR A 7 -18.02 25.35 -23.79
CA THR A 7 -16.71 25.79 -24.25
C THR A 7 -15.92 24.53 -24.60
N GLN A 8 -16.18 23.95 -25.78
CA GLN A 8 -15.18 23.13 -26.46
C GLN A 8 -13.99 24.04 -26.74
N ALA A 9 -12.99 24.01 -25.84
CA ALA A 9 -11.69 24.59 -26.12
C ALA A 9 -11.21 24.03 -27.47
N THR A 10 -10.87 24.91 -28.40
CA THR A 10 -10.32 24.53 -29.70
C THR A 10 -9.03 23.75 -29.47
N LEU A 11 -8.99 22.49 -29.91
CA LEU A 11 -7.81 21.64 -29.85
C LEU A 11 -6.66 22.30 -30.61
N ASP A 12 -5.54 22.56 -29.94
CA ASP A 12 -4.37 23.22 -30.51
C ASP A 12 -3.07 22.41 -30.28
N TRP A 13 -2.00 22.80 -30.98
CA TRP A 13 -0.71 22.14 -30.86
C TRP A 13 -0.09 22.24 -29.47
N PRO A 14 -0.08 23.40 -28.78
CA PRO A 14 0.39 23.51 -27.40
C PRO A 14 -0.23 22.49 -26.45
N ILE A 15 -1.55 22.30 -26.47
CA ILE A 15 -2.27 21.33 -25.63
C ILE A 15 -1.82 19.90 -25.95
N ILE A 16 -1.76 19.53 -27.24
CA ILE A 16 -1.32 18.20 -27.67
C ILE A 16 0.12 17.93 -27.21
N ARG A 17 1.00 18.92 -27.36
CA ARG A 17 2.41 18.81 -26.99
C ARG A 17 2.59 18.65 -25.49
N GLU A 18 1.86 19.39 -24.69
CA GLU A 18 1.90 19.31 -23.22
C GLU A 18 1.48 17.91 -22.73
N GLN A 19 0.37 17.38 -23.27
CA GLN A 19 -0.06 16.01 -22.96
C GLN A 19 0.95 14.96 -23.42
N ALA A 20 1.50 15.09 -24.63
CA ALA A 20 2.55 14.18 -25.12
C ALA A 20 3.80 14.20 -24.23
N ALA A 21 4.17 15.37 -23.69
CA ALA A 21 5.31 15.53 -22.79
C ALA A 21 5.10 14.83 -21.43
N ALA A 22 3.85 14.73 -20.95
CA ALA A 22 3.52 14.07 -19.69
C ALA A 22 3.55 12.53 -19.78
N PHE A 23 3.19 11.94 -20.92
CA PHE A 23 3.07 10.48 -21.05
C PHE A 23 4.41 9.74 -21.00
N VAL A 24 4.57 8.79 -20.08
CA VAL A 24 5.81 8.01 -19.95
C VAL A 24 6.14 7.21 -21.22
N THR A 25 5.11 6.64 -21.88
CA THR A 25 5.26 5.86 -23.11
C THR A 25 4.34 6.33 -24.23
N THR A 26 4.76 6.06 -25.46
CA THR A 26 3.96 6.18 -26.69
C THR A 26 4.15 4.93 -27.54
N GLU A 27 3.11 4.47 -28.21
CA GLU A 27 3.21 3.39 -29.18
C GLU A 27 3.64 3.94 -30.54
N TYR A 28 4.92 3.73 -30.88
CA TYR A 28 5.50 4.14 -32.16
C TYR A 28 5.25 3.08 -33.23
N ALA A 29 4.50 3.45 -34.27
CA ALA A 29 4.18 2.63 -35.42
C ALA A 29 4.94 3.08 -36.68
N SER A 30 5.44 2.09 -37.43
CA SER A 30 6.18 2.29 -38.69
C SER A 30 5.92 1.14 -39.65
N LEU A 31 6.12 1.36 -40.95
CA LEU A 31 5.83 0.37 -41.99
C LEU A 31 7.08 -0.40 -42.43
N ASP A 32 6.94 -1.71 -42.64
CA ASP A 32 8.01 -2.53 -43.20
C ASP A 32 8.13 -2.39 -44.73
N ARG A 33 8.99 -3.21 -45.36
CA ARG A 33 9.20 -3.17 -46.82
C ARG A 33 7.96 -3.52 -47.64
N ARG A 34 7.02 -4.27 -47.06
CA ARG A 34 5.77 -4.70 -47.70
C ARG A 34 4.60 -3.79 -47.33
N GLY A 35 4.84 -2.72 -46.56
CA GLY A 35 3.80 -1.86 -46.04
C GLY A 35 3.08 -2.42 -44.81
N ALA A 36 3.56 -3.52 -44.21
CA ALA A 36 2.95 -4.06 -43.01
C ALA A 36 3.33 -3.20 -41.78
N PRO A 37 2.37 -2.85 -40.91
CA PRO A 37 2.64 -2.03 -39.74
C PRO A 37 3.36 -2.82 -38.65
N ILE A 38 4.27 -2.15 -37.94
CA ILE A 38 4.95 -2.68 -36.77
C ILE A 38 4.99 -1.62 -35.67
N THR A 39 4.48 -1.98 -34.50
CA THR A 39 4.30 -1.07 -33.37
C THR A 39 5.13 -1.50 -32.15
N TRP A 40 5.71 -0.51 -31.48
CA TRP A 40 6.52 -0.70 -30.27
C TRP A 40 6.28 0.44 -29.27
N PRO A 41 6.10 0.14 -27.98
CA PRO A 41 6.12 1.17 -26.95
C PRO A 41 7.55 1.73 -26.82
N VAL A 42 7.65 3.06 -26.86
CA VAL A 42 8.88 3.84 -26.69
C VAL A 42 8.60 5.05 -25.83
N THR A 43 9.65 5.73 -25.36
CA THR A 43 9.51 6.98 -24.62
C THR A 43 9.46 8.16 -25.60
N PRO A 44 8.42 9.01 -25.56
CA PRO A 44 8.36 10.26 -26.33
C PRO A 44 9.21 11.37 -25.70
N TYR A 45 9.69 12.30 -26.52
CA TYR A 45 10.44 13.48 -26.10
C TYR A 45 10.00 14.69 -26.91
N LEU A 46 10.13 15.90 -26.36
CA LEU A 46 9.86 17.10 -27.13
C LEU A 46 11.05 17.41 -28.05
N GLY A 47 10.75 17.83 -29.28
CA GLY A 47 11.74 18.43 -30.17
C GLY A 47 12.32 19.72 -29.56
N ALA A 48 13.56 20.04 -29.90
CA ALA A 48 14.27 21.18 -29.34
C ALA A 48 13.58 22.54 -29.62
N ASP A 49 12.86 22.64 -30.73
CA ASP A 49 12.08 23.81 -31.13
C ASP A 49 10.59 23.72 -30.75
N GLY A 50 10.20 22.62 -30.09
CA GLY A 50 8.82 22.34 -29.69
C GLY A 50 7.85 22.09 -30.84
N ARG A 51 8.33 21.84 -32.07
CA ARG A 51 7.51 21.57 -33.26
C ARG A 51 7.32 20.08 -33.56
N THR A 52 8.15 19.23 -32.99
CA THR A 52 8.10 17.78 -33.18
C THR A 52 7.90 17.05 -31.85
N ILE A 53 7.39 15.83 -31.95
CA ILE A 53 7.51 14.83 -30.88
C ILE A 53 8.51 13.79 -31.34
N ASP A 54 9.62 13.67 -30.64
CA ASP A 54 10.72 12.82 -31.03
C ASP A 54 10.65 11.49 -30.29
N VAL A 55 11.16 10.43 -30.92
CA VAL A 55 11.43 9.16 -30.25
C VAL A 55 12.87 8.74 -30.48
N ALA A 56 13.44 8.03 -29.51
CA ALA A 56 14.80 7.51 -29.62
C ALA A 56 14.77 5.98 -29.74
N THR A 57 15.59 5.43 -30.64
CA THR A 57 15.84 3.99 -30.73
C THR A 57 17.30 3.68 -30.43
N GLY A 58 17.56 2.55 -29.79
CA GLY A 58 18.94 2.12 -29.54
C GLY A 58 19.70 1.88 -30.83
N LEU A 59 20.99 2.24 -30.84
CA LEU A 59 21.87 1.98 -31.99
C LEU A 59 21.95 0.48 -32.33
N THR A 60 21.78 -0.38 -31.33
CA THR A 60 21.68 -1.84 -31.48
C THR A 60 20.31 -2.31 -32.01
N TYR A 61 19.33 -1.44 -32.14
CA TYR A 61 17.97 -1.72 -32.63
C TYR A 61 17.56 -0.75 -33.76
N PRO A 62 18.30 -0.70 -34.88
CA PRO A 62 18.17 0.36 -35.88
C PRO A 62 16.88 0.24 -36.72
N LEU A 63 16.18 -0.90 -36.68
CA LEU A 63 15.06 -1.19 -37.60
C LEU A 63 13.93 -0.16 -37.57
N LYS A 64 13.69 0.50 -36.42
CA LYS A 64 12.69 1.59 -36.33
C LYS A 64 13.09 2.78 -37.21
N ALA A 65 14.35 3.18 -37.13
CA ALA A 65 14.94 4.26 -37.91
C ALA A 65 15.07 3.88 -39.39
N GLU A 66 15.49 2.65 -39.71
CA GLU A 66 15.59 2.19 -41.10
C GLU A 66 14.21 2.08 -41.79
N ARG A 67 13.14 1.76 -41.04
CA ARG A 67 11.76 1.81 -41.55
C ARG A 67 11.31 3.25 -41.79
N ALA A 68 11.51 4.13 -40.82
CA ALA A 68 11.18 5.56 -40.93
C ALA A 68 11.89 6.25 -42.10
N ARG A 69 13.17 5.92 -42.33
CA ARG A 69 13.94 6.47 -43.46
C ARG A 69 13.41 6.00 -44.82
N ARG A 70 12.89 4.76 -44.89
CA ARG A 70 12.33 4.18 -46.12
C ARG A 70 10.94 4.72 -46.42
N ASN A 71 10.11 4.84 -45.38
CA ASN A 71 8.77 5.40 -45.45
C ASN A 71 8.60 6.35 -44.26
N PRO A 72 8.56 7.67 -44.48
CA PRO A 72 8.50 8.66 -43.41
C PRO A 72 7.11 8.73 -42.74
N LYS A 73 6.09 8.05 -43.26
CA LYS A 73 4.77 7.99 -42.61
C LYS A 73 4.85 7.11 -41.35
N VAL A 74 4.93 7.75 -40.20
CA VAL A 74 4.97 7.10 -38.88
C VAL A 74 3.86 7.66 -38.00
N THR A 75 3.62 7.00 -36.87
CA THR A 75 2.56 7.42 -35.95
C THR A 75 2.92 7.15 -34.51
N LEU A 76 2.52 8.07 -33.63
CA LEU A 76 2.68 7.98 -32.18
C LEU A 76 1.30 7.89 -31.55
N SER A 77 0.98 6.78 -30.89
CA SER A 77 -0.25 6.66 -30.10
C SER A 77 0.06 6.87 -28.62
N PHE A 78 -0.80 7.64 -27.95
CA PHE A 78 -0.72 7.98 -26.54
C PHE A 78 -1.98 7.43 -25.88
N SER A 79 -1.89 6.18 -25.42
CA SER A 79 -3.05 5.43 -24.93
C SER A 79 -2.85 4.79 -23.55
N GLN A 80 -1.67 4.96 -22.94
CA GLN A 80 -1.32 4.48 -21.60
C GLN A 80 -1.01 5.66 -20.68
N PRO A 81 -1.99 6.18 -19.92
CA PRO A 81 -1.81 7.39 -19.11
C PRO A 81 -1.08 7.16 -17.78
N LEU A 82 -0.80 5.91 -17.42
CA LEU A 82 -0.12 5.56 -16.18
C LEU A 82 1.21 6.34 -16.03
N GLY A 83 1.42 6.97 -14.89
CA GLY A 83 2.64 7.76 -14.62
C GLY A 83 2.68 9.16 -15.28
N SER A 84 1.63 9.60 -15.98
CA SER A 84 1.59 10.93 -16.60
C SER A 84 1.36 12.08 -15.61
N GLY A 85 0.72 11.82 -14.47
CA GLY A 85 0.36 12.84 -13.48
C GLY A 85 -0.81 13.75 -13.91
N LEU A 86 -1.42 13.50 -15.06
CA LEU A 86 -2.56 14.27 -15.56
C LEU A 86 -3.85 13.84 -14.86
N ALA A 87 -4.67 14.81 -14.45
CA ALA A 87 -5.96 14.55 -13.81
C ALA A 87 -7.02 13.98 -14.78
N ASP A 88 -7.04 14.49 -16.03
CA ASP A 88 -7.94 14.04 -17.10
C ASP A 88 -7.14 13.82 -18.41
N PRO A 89 -6.44 12.68 -18.54
CA PRO A 89 -5.58 12.41 -19.70
C PRO A 89 -6.41 12.06 -20.94
N ALA A 90 -6.11 12.71 -22.06
CA ALA A 90 -6.68 12.32 -23.35
C ALA A 90 -6.02 11.05 -23.90
N THR A 91 -6.74 10.32 -24.76
CA THR A 91 -6.11 9.34 -25.66
C THR A 91 -5.98 9.98 -27.04
N PHE A 92 -4.83 9.88 -27.68
CA PHE A 92 -4.63 10.52 -28.97
C PHE A 92 -3.58 9.83 -29.85
N VAL A 93 -3.68 10.05 -31.16
CA VAL A 93 -2.82 9.45 -32.18
C VAL A 93 -2.28 10.55 -33.08
N ILE A 94 -0.95 10.74 -33.09
CA ILE A 94 -0.25 11.70 -33.93
C ILE A 94 0.29 10.99 -35.16
N HIS A 95 -0.30 11.24 -36.32
CA HIS A 95 0.33 10.90 -37.60
C HIS A 95 1.37 11.96 -37.91
N GLY A 96 2.58 11.55 -38.30
CA GLY A 96 3.63 12.51 -38.61
C GLY A 96 4.73 11.99 -39.51
N LEU A 97 5.42 12.94 -40.14
CA LEU A 97 6.54 12.66 -41.03
C LEU A 97 7.82 12.52 -40.21
N ALA A 98 8.48 11.37 -40.38
CA ALA A 98 9.71 11.05 -39.67
C ALA A 98 10.95 11.63 -40.33
N THR A 99 11.81 12.25 -39.52
CA THR A 99 13.18 12.61 -39.88
C THR A 99 14.18 11.88 -38.98
N VAL A 100 14.99 11.01 -39.57
CA VAL A 100 15.96 10.19 -38.82
C VAL A 100 17.30 10.90 -38.69
N ARG A 101 17.76 11.09 -37.45
CA ARG A 101 19.04 11.68 -37.08
C ARG A 101 20.00 10.64 -36.52
N ASP A 102 21.05 10.34 -37.26
CA ASP A 102 22.12 9.43 -36.85
C ASP A 102 23.51 9.79 -37.42
N ALA A 103 23.68 10.99 -37.99
CA ALA A 103 24.96 11.52 -38.43
C ALA A 103 25.89 11.94 -37.28
N ASP A 104 25.36 12.24 -36.09
CA ASP A 104 26.15 12.52 -34.87
C ASP A 104 25.65 11.70 -33.68
N LEU A 105 26.19 10.49 -33.55
CA LEU A 105 25.89 9.57 -32.45
C LEU A 105 26.32 10.13 -31.09
N ARG A 106 27.34 10.99 -31.02
CA ARG A 106 27.80 11.60 -29.77
C ARG A 106 26.76 12.59 -29.26
N ALA A 107 26.35 13.54 -30.10
CA ALA A 107 25.31 14.52 -29.75
C ALA A 107 23.98 13.83 -29.41
N ASN A 108 23.58 12.84 -30.20
CA ASN A 108 22.36 12.06 -29.95
C ASN A 108 22.37 11.34 -28.60
N SER A 109 23.50 10.72 -28.25
CA SER A 109 23.66 9.99 -26.99
C SER A 109 23.70 10.96 -25.80
N ALA A 110 24.34 12.12 -25.96
CA ALA A 110 24.35 13.17 -24.94
C ALA A 110 22.95 13.72 -24.68
N ARG A 111 22.18 14.03 -25.74
CA ARG A 111 20.77 14.43 -25.63
C ARG A 111 19.97 13.36 -24.91
N TYR A 112 20.05 12.10 -25.33
CA TYR A 112 19.30 11.01 -24.71
C TYR A 112 19.59 10.86 -23.22
N LEU A 113 20.86 10.92 -22.80
CA LEU A 113 21.21 10.86 -21.38
C LEU A 113 20.66 12.05 -20.60
N ALA A 114 20.70 13.26 -21.17
CA ALA A 114 20.15 14.46 -20.53
C ALA A 114 18.63 14.36 -20.36
N GLU A 115 17.92 13.93 -21.40
CA GLU A 115 16.47 13.77 -21.44
C GLU A 115 15.98 12.67 -20.49
N VAL A 116 16.57 11.47 -20.57
CA VAL A 116 16.16 10.34 -19.71
C VAL A 116 16.42 10.62 -18.24
N ALA A 117 17.52 11.29 -17.89
CA ALA A 117 17.79 11.65 -16.50
C ALA A 117 16.81 12.70 -15.95
N THR A 118 16.29 13.58 -16.82
CA THR A 118 15.25 14.54 -16.45
C THR A 118 13.89 13.83 -16.29
N ARG A 119 13.51 13.01 -17.27
CA ARG A 119 12.18 12.41 -17.39
C ARG A 119 11.95 11.20 -16.51
N LEU A 120 12.99 10.38 -16.29
CA LEU A 120 12.92 9.12 -15.55
C LEU A 120 14.01 9.05 -14.46
N PRO A 121 13.97 9.98 -13.49
CA PRO A 121 15.05 10.15 -12.51
C PRO A 121 15.27 8.92 -11.65
N GLU A 122 14.20 8.30 -11.15
CA GLU A 122 14.29 7.15 -10.25
C GLU A 122 14.89 5.91 -10.90
N ALA A 123 14.58 5.68 -12.18
CA ALA A 123 15.09 4.56 -12.96
C ALA A 123 16.60 4.72 -13.25
N PHE A 124 17.06 5.95 -13.49
CA PHE A 124 18.43 6.23 -13.94
C PHE A 124 19.40 6.61 -12.81
N ASP A 125 18.93 7.33 -11.78
CA ASP A 125 19.75 7.81 -10.66
C ASP A 125 20.20 6.70 -9.71
N ARG A 126 19.53 5.54 -9.71
CA ARG A 126 19.96 4.38 -8.92
C ARG A 126 21.13 3.61 -9.56
N ILE A 127 21.49 3.88 -10.81
CA ILE A 127 22.55 3.15 -11.53
C ILE A 127 23.91 3.85 -11.31
N PRO A 128 24.92 3.21 -10.69
CA PRO A 128 26.23 3.82 -10.48
C PRO A 128 26.91 4.23 -11.79
N ALA A 129 27.66 5.34 -11.80
CA ALA A 129 28.31 5.85 -13.03
C ALA A 129 29.27 4.83 -13.67
N VAL A 130 29.94 4.00 -12.86
CA VAL A 130 30.79 2.89 -13.35
C VAL A 130 29.98 1.86 -14.15
N VAL A 131 28.73 1.61 -13.77
CA VAL A 131 27.82 0.72 -14.49
C VAL A 131 27.34 1.37 -15.78
N LEU A 132 26.99 2.67 -15.75
CA LEU A 132 26.60 3.43 -16.95
C LEU A 132 27.70 3.42 -18.03
N ARG A 133 28.98 3.53 -17.64
CA ARG A 133 30.12 3.41 -18.57
C ARG A 133 30.16 2.10 -19.34
N ARG A 134 29.62 1.02 -18.78
CA ARG A 134 29.56 -0.32 -19.39
C ARG A 134 28.28 -0.57 -20.18
N MET A 135 27.36 0.40 -20.22
CA MET A 135 26.04 0.29 -20.83
C MET A 135 25.92 1.13 -22.12
N ALA A 136 26.98 1.24 -22.92
CA ALA A 136 26.95 1.98 -24.19
C ALA A 136 25.81 1.55 -25.13
N TRP A 137 25.50 0.25 -25.15
CA TRP A 137 24.35 -0.30 -25.88
C TRP A 137 22.98 0.28 -25.44
N TYR A 138 22.88 0.76 -24.20
CA TYR A 138 21.66 1.32 -23.62
C TYR A 138 21.53 2.82 -23.87
N TRP A 139 22.59 3.60 -23.96
CA TRP A 139 22.49 5.06 -24.15
C TRP A 139 22.95 5.56 -25.52
N ALA A 140 23.61 4.73 -26.33
CA ALA A 140 23.84 5.03 -27.74
C ALA A 140 22.50 5.04 -28.49
N ARG A 141 22.17 6.18 -29.12
CA ARG A 141 20.85 6.42 -29.70
C ARG A 141 20.85 7.01 -31.10
N ILE A 142 19.80 6.65 -31.82
CA ILE A 142 19.34 7.26 -33.06
C ILE A 142 18.03 7.98 -32.73
N TRP A 143 17.87 9.21 -33.20
CA TRP A 143 16.64 9.97 -33.01
C TRP A 143 15.77 9.90 -34.27
N ILE A 144 14.46 9.87 -34.04
CA ILE A 144 13.43 9.95 -35.07
C ILE A 144 12.54 11.12 -34.67
N GLU A 145 12.73 12.25 -35.34
CA GLU A 145 11.91 13.45 -35.17
C GLU A 145 10.58 13.22 -35.89
N VAL A 146 9.44 13.43 -35.22
CA VAL A 146 8.12 13.25 -35.85
C VAL A 146 7.44 14.59 -35.97
N THR A 147 7.38 15.12 -37.19
CA THR A 147 6.65 16.34 -37.53
C THR A 147 5.16 16.02 -37.67
N PRO A 148 4.28 16.54 -36.80
CA PRO A 148 2.87 16.18 -36.78
C PRO A 148 2.16 16.67 -38.05
N VAL A 149 1.36 15.81 -38.69
CA VAL A 149 0.56 16.14 -39.89
C VAL A 149 -0.92 16.16 -39.57
N ARG A 150 -1.39 15.22 -38.74
CA ARG A 150 -2.76 15.17 -38.25
C ARG A 150 -2.81 14.47 -36.90
N VAL A 151 -3.73 14.86 -36.03
CA VAL A 151 -3.92 14.26 -34.70
C VAL A 151 -5.38 13.86 -34.53
N LEU A 152 -5.59 12.60 -34.13
CA LEU A 152 -6.88 12.11 -33.66
C LEU A 152 -6.91 12.20 -32.13
N TRP A 153 -7.92 12.85 -31.58
CA TRP A 153 -7.96 13.20 -30.15
C TRP A 153 -9.27 12.77 -29.50
N TRP A 154 -9.19 11.94 -28.45
CA TRP A 154 -10.33 11.53 -27.63
C TRP A 154 -10.25 12.21 -26.26
N PRO A 155 -11.07 13.25 -26.00
CA PRO A 155 -11.14 13.92 -24.70
C PRO A 155 -11.43 12.94 -23.57
N GLY A 156 -10.72 13.10 -22.44
CA GLY A 156 -10.80 12.21 -21.28
C GLY A 156 -10.51 10.73 -21.56
N GLY A 157 -9.89 10.42 -22.70
CA GLY A 157 -9.63 9.04 -23.13
C GLY A 157 -10.88 8.24 -23.50
N ASN A 158 -12.02 8.90 -23.74
CA ASN A 158 -13.27 8.22 -24.04
C ASN A 158 -13.33 7.74 -25.50
N LEU A 159 -13.03 6.46 -25.71
CA LEU A 159 -12.97 5.80 -27.02
C LEU A 159 -14.36 5.44 -27.60
N ASP A 160 -15.45 5.67 -26.86
CA ASP A 160 -16.82 5.43 -27.33
C ASP A 160 -17.37 6.57 -28.20
N HIS A 161 -16.67 7.69 -28.27
CA HIS A 161 -16.98 8.81 -29.14
C HIS A 161 -16.00 8.93 -30.32
N ARG A 162 -16.42 9.64 -31.37
CA ARG A 162 -15.52 9.96 -32.49
C ARG A 162 -14.41 10.90 -32.01
N PRO A 163 -13.17 10.76 -32.50
CA PRO A 163 -12.10 11.68 -32.16
C PRO A 163 -12.37 13.07 -32.73
N GLN A 164 -11.91 14.09 -32.03
CA GLN A 164 -11.64 15.40 -32.60
C GLN A 164 -10.42 15.29 -33.53
N LEU A 165 -10.45 16.03 -34.65
CA LEU A 165 -9.35 16.08 -35.61
C LEU A 165 -8.62 17.42 -35.44
N TRP A 166 -7.30 17.36 -35.32
CA TRP A 166 -6.44 18.51 -35.46
C TRP A 166 -5.53 18.33 -36.68
N GLU A 167 -5.43 19.38 -37.48
CA GLU A 167 -4.51 19.50 -38.61
C GLU A 167 -3.89 20.90 -38.56
N PRO A 168 -2.59 21.05 -38.90
CA PRO A 168 -1.98 22.35 -38.99
C PRO A 168 -2.57 23.14 -40.17
N GLU A 169 -2.71 24.46 -40.01
CA GLU A 169 -3.25 25.34 -41.06
C GLU A 169 -2.49 25.21 -42.39
N ILE A 170 -1.18 24.97 -42.30
CA ILE A 170 -0.30 24.75 -43.45
C ILE A 170 0.26 23.34 -43.35
N PRO A 171 0.09 22.49 -44.38
CA PRO A 171 0.68 21.16 -44.43
C PRO A 171 2.19 21.22 -44.17
N PRO A 172 2.72 20.51 -43.15
CA PRO A 172 4.09 20.67 -42.74
C PRO A 172 5.00 19.83 -43.63
N THR A 173 6.17 20.39 -43.95
CA THR A 173 7.25 19.66 -44.62
C THR A 173 8.30 19.26 -43.60
N ALA A 174 8.55 17.95 -43.46
CA ALA A 174 9.64 17.47 -42.63
C ALA A 174 10.99 17.58 -43.38
N PRO A 175 12.08 17.95 -42.69
CA PRO A 175 13.41 17.97 -43.28
C PRO A 175 13.86 16.55 -43.72
N PRO A 176 14.76 16.44 -44.70
CA PRO A 176 15.29 15.14 -45.10
C PRO A 176 16.03 14.49 -43.93
N SER A 177 15.88 13.17 -43.84
CA SER A 177 16.64 12.38 -42.88
C SER A 177 18.12 12.31 -43.29
N ASP A 178 19.00 12.02 -42.34
CA ASP A 178 20.45 11.90 -42.60
C ASP A 178 20.75 10.82 -43.66
N PRO A 179 21.96 10.74 -44.24
CA PRO A 179 22.28 9.67 -45.18
C PRO A 179 22.10 8.27 -44.58
N ALA A 180 21.62 7.32 -45.39
CA ALA A 180 21.45 5.94 -44.94
C ALA A 180 22.81 5.29 -44.59
N PRO A 181 22.91 4.46 -43.53
CA PRO A 181 24.14 3.75 -43.22
C PRO A 181 24.57 2.80 -44.34
N VAL A 182 25.88 2.67 -44.55
CA VAL A 182 26.47 1.83 -45.60
C VAL A 182 26.48 0.35 -45.16
N GLY A 183 26.22 -0.56 -46.09
CA GLY A 183 26.29 -2.01 -45.86
C GLY A 183 25.02 -2.65 -45.25
N PRO A 184 25.01 -3.99 -45.12
CA PRO A 184 23.84 -4.72 -44.64
C PRO A 184 23.55 -4.40 -43.17
N GLY A 185 22.28 -4.14 -42.85
CA GLY A 185 21.87 -3.84 -41.47
C GLY A 185 21.81 -5.07 -40.57
N ALA A 186 21.95 -4.84 -39.27
CA ALA A 186 22.12 -5.91 -38.29
C ALA A 186 20.90 -6.87 -38.10
N GLY A 187 19.82 -6.77 -38.87
CA GLY A 187 18.66 -7.69 -38.76
C GLY A 187 17.98 -7.64 -37.39
N SER A 188 17.33 -8.73 -36.95
CA SER A 188 16.77 -8.85 -35.59
C SER A 188 17.89 -8.91 -34.54
N TRP A 189 17.72 -8.25 -33.40
CA TRP A 189 18.70 -8.20 -32.30
C TRP A 189 18.88 -9.51 -31.55
N ASN A 190 17.88 -10.40 -31.64
CA ASN A 190 17.92 -11.75 -31.11
C ASN A 190 17.78 -12.74 -32.28
N THR A 191 18.71 -13.68 -32.35
CA THR A 191 18.77 -14.76 -33.36
C THR A 191 17.99 -16.01 -32.95
N ARG A 192 17.54 -16.10 -31.68
CA ARG A 192 16.62 -17.16 -31.27
C ARG A 192 15.27 -16.94 -31.96
N ALA A 193 14.67 -18.03 -32.44
CA ALA A 193 13.29 -18.00 -32.91
C ALA A 193 12.42 -17.43 -31.78
N PRO A 194 11.56 -16.44 -32.07
CA PRO A 194 10.60 -15.98 -31.08
C PRO A 194 9.76 -17.15 -30.63
N GLU A 195 9.46 -17.20 -29.33
CA GLU A 195 8.56 -18.20 -28.76
C GLU A 195 7.20 -18.16 -29.49
N ASP A 196 6.51 -19.31 -29.55
CA ASP A 196 5.19 -19.38 -30.18
C ASP A 196 4.29 -18.27 -29.62
N TRP A 197 3.66 -17.51 -30.52
CA TRP A 197 2.83 -16.38 -30.15
C TRP A 197 1.72 -16.80 -29.16
N ARG A 198 1.22 -18.04 -29.26
CA ARG A 198 0.19 -18.60 -28.36
C ARG A 198 0.67 -18.71 -26.92
N VAL A 199 1.95 -19.00 -26.71
CA VAL A 199 2.55 -19.05 -25.38
C VAL A 199 2.71 -17.64 -24.85
N ARG A 200 3.18 -16.71 -25.69
CA ARG A 200 3.41 -15.32 -25.29
C ARG A 200 2.14 -14.59 -24.87
N VAL A 201 1.07 -14.72 -25.65
CA VAL A 201 -0.18 -13.99 -25.39
C VAL A 201 -1.04 -14.62 -24.28
N ARG A 202 -0.63 -15.75 -23.72
CA ARG A 202 -1.38 -16.43 -22.66
C ARG A 202 -1.51 -15.51 -21.43
N GLY A 203 -2.74 -15.19 -21.06
CA GLY A 203 -3.04 -14.27 -19.95
C GLY A 203 -2.59 -12.83 -20.19
N ALA A 204 -2.31 -12.43 -21.43
CA ALA A 204 -1.84 -11.08 -21.73
C ALA A 204 -2.91 -10.00 -21.47
N LEU A 205 -4.20 -10.31 -21.68
CA LEU A 205 -5.30 -9.39 -21.41
C LEU A 205 -5.38 -9.03 -19.92
N ASP A 206 -5.31 -10.03 -19.05
CA ASP A 206 -5.36 -9.81 -17.60
C ASP A 206 -4.10 -9.11 -17.07
N ARG A 207 -2.94 -9.42 -17.66
CA ARG A 207 -1.64 -8.96 -17.17
C ARG A 207 -1.21 -7.60 -17.73
N LEU A 208 -1.53 -7.31 -18.99
CA LEU A 208 -1.05 -6.13 -19.72
C LEU A 208 -2.19 -5.21 -20.17
N GLY A 209 -3.45 -5.62 -19.97
CA GLY A 209 -4.62 -4.85 -20.36
C GLY A 209 -4.98 -4.96 -21.85
N MET A 210 -5.83 -4.04 -22.30
CA MET A 210 -6.30 -3.99 -23.69
C MET A 210 -5.15 -3.69 -24.66
N PRO A 211 -5.04 -4.45 -25.77
CA PRO A 211 -3.97 -4.25 -26.74
C PRO A 211 -4.19 -3.03 -27.63
N VAL A 212 -3.11 -2.61 -28.29
CA VAL A 212 -3.11 -1.64 -29.38
C VAL A 212 -3.12 -2.40 -30.70
N LEU A 213 -4.20 -2.25 -31.46
CA LEU A 213 -4.29 -2.76 -32.83
C LEU A 213 -3.72 -1.70 -33.77
N THR A 214 -2.79 -2.12 -34.63
CA THR A 214 -2.23 -1.27 -35.67
C THR A 214 -2.57 -1.85 -37.03
N SER A 215 -3.37 -1.14 -37.81
CA SER A 215 -3.61 -1.38 -39.24
C SER A 215 -2.99 -0.25 -40.07
N VAL A 216 -3.31 -0.20 -41.35
CA VAL A 216 -2.94 0.90 -42.25
C VAL A 216 -4.22 1.57 -42.75
N THR A 217 -4.26 2.89 -42.65
CA THR A 217 -5.34 3.72 -43.20
C THR A 217 -5.33 3.69 -44.74
N PRO A 218 -6.46 4.00 -45.40
CA PRO A 218 -6.52 4.03 -46.87
C PRO A 218 -5.48 4.97 -47.51
N ASP A 219 -5.13 6.06 -46.83
CA ASP A 219 -4.11 7.02 -47.26
C ASP A 219 -2.67 6.63 -46.83
N GLY A 220 -2.49 5.40 -46.36
CA GLY A 220 -1.19 4.75 -46.20
C GLY A 220 -0.44 5.07 -44.90
N TRP A 221 -1.14 5.55 -43.87
CA TRP A 221 -0.55 5.75 -42.54
C TRP A 221 -0.79 4.57 -41.62
N PRO A 222 0.20 4.11 -40.84
CA PRO A 222 -0.07 3.15 -39.77
C PRO A 222 -0.97 3.81 -38.70
N ILE A 223 -2.00 3.12 -38.23
CA ILE A 223 -2.92 3.65 -37.21
C ILE A 223 -2.94 2.74 -35.97
N PRO A 224 -2.05 2.97 -34.99
CA PRO A 224 -2.08 2.28 -33.71
C PRO A 224 -3.22 2.85 -32.85
N VAL A 225 -4.22 2.03 -32.53
CA VAL A 225 -5.33 2.41 -31.66
C VAL A 225 -5.55 1.37 -30.56
N ARG A 226 -5.70 1.83 -29.33
CA ARG A 226 -6.10 0.97 -28.22
C ARG A 226 -7.53 0.51 -28.43
N VAL A 227 -7.75 -0.80 -28.37
CA VAL A 227 -9.09 -1.36 -28.57
C VAL A 227 -9.92 -1.18 -27.29
N ARG A 228 -11.23 -0.97 -27.46
CA ARG A 228 -12.19 -0.92 -26.37
C ARG A 228 -12.46 -2.29 -25.75
N HIS A 229 -12.34 -3.34 -26.57
CA HIS A 229 -12.54 -4.71 -26.15
C HIS A 229 -11.65 -5.65 -26.95
N ALA A 230 -11.19 -6.72 -26.30
CA ALA A 230 -10.45 -7.79 -26.92
C ALA A 230 -10.83 -9.14 -26.29
N GLU A 231 -11.11 -10.11 -27.15
CA GLU A 231 -11.39 -11.49 -26.79
C GLU A 231 -10.40 -12.40 -27.52
N GLN A 232 -9.77 -13.33 -26.82
CA GLN A 232 -8.89 -14.30 -27.45
C GLN A 232 -9.72 -15.40 -28.13
N ILE A 233 -9.47 -15.64 -29.42
CA ILE A 233 -10.15 -16.66 -30.24
C ILE A 233 -9.13 -17.67 -30.80
N PRO A 234 -9.56 -18.85 -31.28
CA PRO A 234 -8.66 -19.75 -31.99
C PRO A 234 -7.97 -19.03 -33.15
N GLY A 235 -6.64 -18.95 -33.11
CA GLY A 235 -5.85 -18.30 -34.16
C GLY A 235 -5.57 -16.80 -33.96
N GLY A 236 -6.11 -16.14 -32.94
CA GLY A 236 -5.76 -14.76 -32.62
C GLY A 236 -6.76 -14.07 -31.70
N PHE A 237 -7.33 -12.94 -32.13
CA PHE A 237 -8.19 -12.10 -31.29
C PHE A 237 -9.38 -11.52 -32.06
N ARG A 238 -10.52 -11.40 -31.39
CA ARG A 238 -11.64 -10.57 -31.81
C ARG A 238 -11.58 -9.25 -31.05
N LEU A 239 -11.58 -8.14 -31.79
CA LEU A 239 -11.24 -6.82 -31.27
C LEU A 239 -12.35 -5.82 -31.58
N ARG A 240 -12.58 -4.84 -30.68
CA ARG A 240 -13.46 -3.70 -30.93
C ARG A 240 -12.66 -2.40 -30.92
N PRO A 241 -12.34 -1.81 -32.09
CA PRO A 241 -11.63 -0.53 -32.18
C PRO A 241 -12.42 0.65 -31.56
N PRO A 242 -11.77 1.81 -31.36
CA PRO A 242 -12.46 3.05 -31.02
C PRO A 242 -13.51 3.44 -32.06
N VAL A 243 -14.55 4.17 -31.62
CA VAL A 243 -15.53 4.72 -32.55
C VAL A 243 -14.87 5.76 -33.46
N GLY A 244 -15.17 5.70 -34.76
CA GLY A 244 -14.62 6.63 -35.76
C GLY A 244 -13.26 6.25 -36.33
N CYS A 245 -12.67 5.12 -35.93
CA CYS A 245 -11.47 4.57 -36.57
C CYS A 245 -11.83 3.48 -37.58
N GLU A 246 -11.57 3.75 -38.86
CA GLU A 246 -11.71 2.74 -39.91
C GLU A 246 -10.50 1.80 -39.91
N ILE A 247 -10.76 0.50 -39.73
CA ILE A 247 -9.74 -0.55 -39.82
C ILE A 247 -9.93 -1.27 -41.16
N VAL A 248 -8.93 -1.14 -42.03
CA VAL A 248 -8.88 -1.78 -43.35
C VAL A 248 -8.31 -3.19 -43.23
N ASP A 249 -8.86 -4.12 -44.02
CA ASP A 249 -8.39 -5.49 -44.13
C ASP A 249 -6.93 -5.56 -44.60
N GLY A 250 -6.16 -6.47 -44.00
CA GLY A 250 -4.78 -6.75 -44.40
C GLY A 250 -3.82 -6.82 -43.24
N ALA A 251 -2.53 -6.58 -43.52
CA ALA A 251 -1.46 -6.78 -42.56
C ALA A 251 -1.63 -5.85 -41.34
N ALA A 252 -1.50 -6.44 -40.15
CA ALA A 252 -1.70 -5.74 -38.89
C ALA A 252 -0.66 -6.16 -37.83
N CYS A 253 -0.54 -5.33 -36.80
CA CYS A 253 0.24 -5.62 -35.60
C CYS A 253 -0.63 -5.43 -34.36
N LEU A 254 -0.58 -6.39 -33.44
CA LEU A 254 -1.23 -6.33 -32.15
C LEU A 254 -0.18 -6.22 -31.06
N THR A 255 -0.20 -5.12 -30.30
CA THR A 255 0.80 -4.81 -29.27
C THR A 255 0.15 -4.67 -27.90
N PHE A 256 0.53 -5.55 -26.97
CA PHE A 256 0.25 -5.42 -25.55
C PHE A 256 1.45 -4.74 -24.89
N HIS A 257 1.20 -3.80 -23.97
CA HIS A 257 2.27 -3.30 -23.12
C HIS A 257 1.73 -2.64 -21.86
N THR A 258 2.55 -2.66 -20.82
CA THR A 258 2.36 -1.89 -19.59
C THR A 258 3.73 -1.52 -19.02
N HIS A 259 3.74 -0.61 -18.06
CA HIS A 259 4.95 -0.20 -17.34
C HIS A 259 4.59 0.24 -15.92
N GLY A 260 5.59 0.32 -15.04
CA GLY A 260 5.42 0.93 -13.72
C GLY A 260 5.24 2.46 -13.80
N PRO A 261 4.61 3.11 -12.82
CA PRO A 261 4.34 4.56 -12.86
C PRO A 261 5.61 5.42 -12.98
N ALA A 262 6.75 4.97 -12.44
CA ALA A 262 8.04 5.64 -12.57
C ALA A 262 8.95 5.00 -13.65
N PHE A 263 8.37 4.18 -14.53
CA PHE A 263 9.06 3.37 -15.53
C PHE A 263 10.12 2.42 -14.94
N GLU A 264 9.91 1.99 -13.69
CA GLU A 264 10.79 1.05 -13.00
C GLU A 264 10.68 -0.38 -13.55
N SER A 265 9.59 -0.65 -14.27
CA SER A 265 9.36 -1.87 -15.02
C SER A 265 8.68 -1.58 -16.36
N GLN A 266 8.84 -2.48 -17.32
CA GLN A 266 8.16 -2.43 -18.61
C GLN A 266 7.98 -3.86 -19.11
N GLU A 267 6.80 -4.16 -19.62
CA GLU A 267 6.54 -5.42 -20.30
C GLU A 267 5.76 -5.17 -21.58
N ASN A 268 6.13 -5.86 -22.66
CA ASN A 268 5.43 -5.77 -23.94
C ASN A 268 5.40 -7.08 -24.71
N ILE A 269 4.37 -7.24 -25.53
CA ILE A 269 4.23 -8.35 -26.47
C ILE A 269 3.73 -7.75 -27.79
N SER A 270 4.48 -7.91 -28.87
CA SER A 270 4.02 -7.52 -30.21
C SER A 270 3.87 -8.75 -31.10
N VAL A 271 2.72 -8.89 -31.75
CA VAL A 271 2.38 -9.98 -32.68
C VAL A 271 2.02 -9.37 -34.03
N THR A 272 2.54 -9.94 -35.12
CA THR A 272 2.16 -9.58 -36.49
C THR A 272 1.17 -10.61 -37.03
N GLY A 273 0.28 -10.16 -37.90
CA GLY A 273 -0.75 -11.01 -38.48
C GLY A 273 -1.59 -10.28 -39.53
N GLN A 274 -2.78 -10.79 -39.80
CA GLN A 274 -3.79 -10.14 -40.65
C GLN A 274 -4.97 -9.69 -39.80
N CYS A 275 -5.57 -8.56 -40.14
CA CYS A 275 -6.86 -8.15 -39.62
C CYS A 275 -7.92 -8.21 -40.72
N ARG A 276 -9.14 -8.57 -40.33
CA ARG A 276 -10.33 -8.57 -41.19
C ARG A 276 -11.46 -7.88 -40.46
N ASN A 277 -12.06 -6.88 -41.09
CA ASN A 277 -13.22 -6.17 -40.62
C ASN A 277 -14.47 -7.03 -40.84
N VAL A 278 -15.21 -7.30 -39.76
CA VAL A 278 -16.43 -8.12 -39.77
C VAL A 278 -17.63 -7.32 -39.25
N GLY A 279 -17.63 -6.01 -39.46
CA GLY A 279 -18.68 -5.09 -39.01
C GLY A 279 -18.30 -4.37 -37.73
N GLU A 280 -18.99 -4.65 -36.62
CA GLU A 280 -18.68 -4.03 -35.32
C GLU A 280 -17.36 -4.49 -34.70
N TYR A 281 -16.79 -5.58 -35.22
CA TYR A 281 -15.56 -6.19 -34.73
C TYR A 281 -14.52 -6.31 -35.83
N VAL A 282 -13.27 -6.44 -35.40
CA VAL A 282 -12.13 -6.81 -36.24
C VAL A 282 -11.58 -8.13 -35.75
N GLU A 283 -11.46 -9.12 -36.64
CA GLU A 283 -10.79 -10.37 -36.34
C GLU A 283 -9.31 -10.27 -36.76
N PHE A 284 -8.43 -10.40 -35.78
CA PHE A 284 -6.99 -10.45 -35.96
C PHE A 284 -6.51 -11.90 -35.93
N THR A 285 -5.97 -12.38 -37.05
CA THR A 285 -5.32 -13.70 -37.15
C THR A 285 -3.83 -13.54 -36.92
N ALA A 286 -3.34 -14.09 -35.81
CA ALA A 286 -1.95 -14.01 -35.39
C ALA A 286 -1.06 -14.98 -36.20
N GLU A 287 0.00 -14.45 -36.81
CA GLU A 287 0.97 -15.24 -37.57
C GLU A 287 2.25 -15.48 -36.76
N ARG A 288 2.80 -14.43 -36.15
CA ARG A 288 4.14 -14.48 -35.55
C ARG A 288 4.34 -13.47 -34.44
N ALA A 289 4.99 -13.89 -33.34
CA ALA A 289 5.46 -12.97 -32.31
C ALA A 289 6.78 -12.28 -32.69
N LEU A 290 6.94 -11.03 -32.27
CA LEU A 290 8.18 -10.28 -32.36
C LEU A 290 8.98 -10.40 -31.06
N ASN A 291 10.31 -10.25 -31.15
CA ASN A 291 11.19 -10.23 -29.97
C ASN A 291 10.95 -8.98 -29.11
N ASP A 292 10.61 -9.20 -27.85
CA ASP A 292 10.17 -8.22 -26.86
C ASP A 292 11.30 -7.64 -26.01
N PHE A 293 11.02 -6.50 -25.38
CA PHE A 293 11.90 -5.88 -24.42
C PHE A 293 11.18 -5.82 -23.07
N VAL A 294 11.64 -6.64 -22.12
CA VAL A 294 11.08 -6.72 -20.77
C VAL A 294 12.08 -6.17 -19.77
N LEU A 295 11.64 -5.17 -19.02
CA LEU A 295 12.35 -4.60 -17.88
C LEU A 295 11.65 -5.07 -16.59
N SER A 296 12.26 -6.02 -15.90
CA SER A 296 11.72 -6.57 -14.65
C SER A 296 11.65 -5.51 -13.54
N ALA A 297 10.51 -5.46 -12.81
CA ALA A 297 10.37 -4.67 -11.59
C ALA A 297 11.37 -5.11 -10.49
N ASN A 298 11.75 -6.40 -10.45
CA ASN A 298 12.75 -6.90 -9.52
C ASN A 298 14.14 -6.33 -9.87
N PRO A 299 14.78 -5.56 -8.95
CA PRO A 299 16.01 -4.81 -9.24
C PRO A 299 17.21 -5.73 -9.54
N VAL A 300 17.26 -6.93 -8.92
CA VAL A 300 18.33 -7.90 -9.14
C VAL A 300 18.22 -8.52 -10.53
N ARG A 301 17.02 -8.96 -10.92
CA ARG A 301 16.76 -9.49 -12.28
C ARG A 301 17.03 -8.43 -13.35
N ARG A 302 16.63 -7.18 -13.08
CA ARG A 302 16.91 -6.03 -13.95
C ARG A 302 18.40 -5.80 -14.14
N ALA A 303 19.16 -5.73 -13.05
CA ALA A 303 20.62 -5.55 -13.10
C ALA A 303 21.32 -6.70 -13.86
N ALA A 304 20.92 -7.95 -13.61
CA ALA A 304 21.44 -9.11 -14.32
C ALA A 304 21.16 -9.05 -15.84
N TYR A 305 19.93 -8.68 -16.22
CA TYR A 305 19.56 -8.48 -17.62
C TYR A 305 20.45 -7.41 -18.29
N LEU A 306 20.55 -6.22 -17.70
CA LEU A 306 21.33 -5.10 -18.24
C LEU A 306 22.81 -5.47 -18.45
N MET A 307 23.41 -6.16 -17.48
CA MET A 307 24.80 -6.63 -17.58
C MET A 307 24.99 -7.72 -18.64
N SER A 308 24.04 -8.64 -18.78
CA SER A 308 24.09 -9.69 -19.81
C SER A 308 23.89 -9.14 -21.23
N ALA A 309 23.03 -8.12 -21.40
CA ALA A 309 22.75 -7.49 -22.68
C ALA A 309 23.99 -6.81 -23.26
N GLY A 310 24.78 -6.12 -22.42
CA GLY A 310 26.00 -5.44 -22.87
C GLY A 310 27.04 -6.36 -23.50
N ARG A 311 27.23 -7.56 -22.93
CA ARG A 311 28.12 -8.57 -23.53
C ARG A 311 27.61 -9.08 -24.88
N ARG A 312 26.30 -9.34 -24.99
CA ARG A 312 25.67 -9.86 -26.20
C ARG A 312 25.63 -8.84 -27.35
N LEU A 313 25.43 -7.56 -27.04
CA LEU A 313 25.18 -6.53 -28.04
C LEU A 313 26.43 -5.75 -28.46
N ARG A 314 27.59 -5.99 -27.85
CA ARG A 314 28.82 -5.23 -28.12
C ARG A 314 29.22 -5.23 -29.59
N LEU A 315 29.38 -6.41 -30.21
CA LEU A 315 29.77 -6.53 -31.62
C LEU A 315 28.78 -5.82 -32.55
N ARG A 316 27.49 -5.91 -32.21
CA ARG A 316 26.43 -5.26 -32.96
C ARG A 316 26.47 -3.73 -32.84
N LEU A 317 26.76 -3.24 -31.63
CA LEU A 317 26.92 -1.81 -31.37
C LEU A 317 28.08 -1.23 -32.18
N ASP A 318 29.23 -1.92 -32.18
CA ASP A 318 30.43 -1.50 -32.93
C ASP A 318 30.15 -1.50 -34.45
N SER A 319 29.49 -2.56 -34.95
CA SER A 319 29.10 -2.67 -36.35
C SER A 319 28.15 -1.55 -36.79
N GLU A 320 27.11 -1.25 -36.01
CA GLU A 320 26.13 -0.21 -36.35
C GLU A 320 26.70 1.20 -36.27
N ALA A 321 27.70 1.46 -35.41
CA ALA A 321 28.45 2.71 -35.43
C ALA A 321 29.30 2.81 -36.70
N GLN A 322 30.02 1.74 -37.07
CA GLN A 322 30.90 1.71 -38.24
C GLN A 322 30.13 1.90 -39.56
N ARG A 323 28.91 1.33 -39.68
CA ARG A 323 28.02 1.55 -40.84
C ARG A 323 27.69 3.03 -41.07
N ARG A 324 27.80 3.86 -40.03
CA ARG A 324 27.55 5.32 -40.05
C ARG A 324 28.84 6.14 -40.14
N GLY A 325 29.98 5.50 -40.38
CA GLY A 325 31.29 6.17 -40.42
C GLY A 325 31.72 6.73 -39.07
N GLN A 326 31.17 6.22 -37.96
CA GLN A 326 31.37 6.75 -36.62
C GLN A 326 31.87 5.64 -35.68
N ARG A 327 32.42 6.04 -34.53
CA ARG A 327 32.69 5.13 -33.42
C ARG A 327 31.58 5.20 -32.38
N VAL A 328 31.47 4.17 -31.56
CA VAL A 328 30.63 4.24 -30.36
C VAL A 328 31.17 5.38 -29.46
N PRO A 329 30.35 6.36 -29.06
CA PRO A 329 30.78 7.42 -28.15
C PRO A 329 31.26 6.82 -26.82
N ARG A 330 32.21 7.46 -26.13
CA ARG A 330 32.54 7.07 -24.75
C ARG A 330 31.68 7.86 -23.78
N PHE A 331 31.27 7.25 -22.68
CA PHE A 331 30.39 7.89 -21.69
C PHE A 331 30.93 9.23 -21.19
N ASP A 332 32.24 9.32 -20.94
CA ASP A 332 32.88 10.53 -20.42
C ASP A 332 32.90 11.70 -21.43
N GLU A 333 32.67 11.42 -22.72
CA GLU A 333 32.62 12.44 -23.79
C GLU A 333 31.23 13.08 -23.93
N LEU A 334 30.22 12.55 -23.22
CA LEU A 334 28.81 12.94 -23.37
C LEU A 334 28.41 14.10 -22.45
N GLY A 335 29.32 14.62 -21.64
CA GLY A 335 29.05 15.73 -20.72
C GLY A 335 28.09 15.38 -19.56
N PHE A 336 27.81 14.09 -19.36
CA PHE A 336 26.90 13.63 -18.31
C PHE A 336 27.61 13.55 -16.95
N ASN A 337 27.43 14.57 -16.10
CA ASN A 337 27.96 14.59 -14.74
C ASN A 337 26.85 14.29 -13.71
N LYS A 338 26.80 13.04 -13.26
CA LYS A 338 25.80 12.57 -12.30
C LYS A 338 25.91 13.29 -10.94
N THR A 339 27.12 13.47 -10.42
CA THR A 339 27.35 14.11 -9.11
C THR A 339 27.00 15.59 -9.15
N LYS A 340 27.38 16.29 -10.23
CA LYS A 340 26.96 17.68 -10.44
C LYS A 340 25.45 17.78 -10.61
N ARG A 341 24.78 16.89 -11.36
CA ARG A 341 23.31 16.91 -11.47
C ARG A 341 22.57 16.54 -10.19
N GLN A 342 23.06 15.57 -9.41
CA GLN A 342 22.52 15.28 -8.08
C GLN A 342 22.71 16.48 -7.15
N LYS A 343 23.82 17.20 -7.30
CA LYS A 343 24.10 18.45 -6.57
C LYS A 343 23.29 19.64 -7.10
N ASP A 344 23.08 19.79 -8.40
CA ASP A 344 22.29 20.84 -9.06
C ASP A 344 20.78 20.62 -8.80
N ARG A 345 20.34 19.35 -8.71
CA ARG A 345 19.03 18.97 -8.16
C ARG A 345 18.94 19.22 -6.66
N ALA A 346 20.00 18.98 -5.90
CA ALA A 346 20.11 19.40 -4.52
C ALA A 346 20.28 20.93 -4.35
N VAL A 347 20.42 21.68 -5.46
CA VAL A 347 20.44 23.15 -5.53
C VAL A 347 19.14 23.71 -6.15
N THR A 348 18.16 22.86 -6.47
CA THR A 348 16.77 23.24 -6.77
C THR A 348 15.67 22.57 -5.89
N PRO A 349 15.88 22.17 -4.61
CA PRO A 349 14.79 21.89 -3.67
C PRO A 349 14.25 23.16 -2.98
N ASP A 350 15.02 24.24 -2.96
CA ASP A 350 14.75 25.45 -2.15
C ASP A 350 13.47 26.22 -2.53
N ALA A 351 12.74 25.81 -3.57
CA ALA A 351 11.51 26.49 -4.00
C ALA A 351 10.28 25.57 -4.14
N GLN A 352 10.41 24.26 -3.92
CA GLN A 352 9.22 23.39 -3.95
C GLN A 352 8.40 23.59 -2.68
N PRO A 353 7.05 23.60 -2.76
CA PRO A 353 6.18 23.57 -1.59
C PRO A 353 6.54 22.44 -0.61
N ALA A 354 6.41 22.70 0.69
CA ALA A 354 6.64 21.71 1.73
C ALA A 354 5.73 20.48 1.55
N ASP A 355 6.28 19.28 1.79
CA ASP A 355 5.53 18.02 1.78
C ASP A 355 4.97 17.75 3.18
N THR A 356 3.74 18.20 3.41
CA THR A 356 3.10 18.16 4.73
C THR A 356 2.46 16.81 5.06
N ARG A 357 2.67 15.75 4.24
CA ARG A 357 2.10 14.41 4.49
C ARG A 357 2.51 13.82 5.83
N MET A 358 3.69 14.18 6.36
CA MET A 358 4.14 13.74 7.68
C MET A 358 3.12 14.09 8.77
N MET A 359 2.48 15.25 8.67
CA MET A 359 1.48 15.71 9.63
C MET A 359 0.31 14.73 9.74
N GLY A 360 -0.28 14.37 8.60
CA GLY A 360 -1.36 13.38 8.55
C GLY A 360 -0.95 11.99 9.05
N ILE A 361 0.32 11.58 8.84
CA ILE A 361 0.83 10.29 9.34
C ILE A 361 0.89 10.29 10.87
N VAL A 362 1.42 11.36 11.47
CA VAL A 362 1.45 11.54 12.93
C VAL A 362 0.03 11.55 13.51
N HIS A 363 -0.87 12.33 12.91
CA HIS A 363 -2.26 12.43 13.36
C HIS A 363 -3.02 11.11 13.26
N ASN A 364 -2.81 10.34 12.20
CA ASN A 364 -3.42 9.03 12.07
C ASN A 364 -2.95 8.06 13.17
N ALA A 365 -1.66 8.13 13.56
CA ALA A 365 -1.15 7.32 14.66
C ALA A 365 -1.76 7.74 16.02
N LEU A 366 -1.98 9.04 16.25
CA LEU A 366 -2.69 9.57 17.43
C LEU A 366 -4.15 9.08 17.48
N ARG A 367 -4.91 9.28 16.39
CA ARG A 367 -6.31 8.84 16.27
C ARG A 367 -6.44 7.34 16.54
N ARG A 368 -5.56 6.54 15.94
CA ARG A 368 -5.52 5.08 16.08
C ARG A 368 -5.36 4.67 17.54
N ASP A 369 -4.41 5.24 18.25
CA ASP A 369 -4.10 4.78 19.61
C ASP A 369 -5.06 5.35 20.67
N ILE A 370 -5.67 6.51 20.44
CA ILE A 370 -6.81 6.98 21.24
C ILE A 370 -8.00 6.03 21.11
N ALA A 371 -8.36 5.65 19.88
CA ALA A 371 -9.45 4.71 19.65
C ALA A 371 -9.17 3.32 20.26
N ARG A 372 -7.92 2.84 20.16
CA ARG A 372 -7.48 1.58 20.79
C ARG A 372 -7.55 1.68 22.33
N ALA A 373 -7.12 2.78 22.92
CA ALA A 373 -7.19 3.01 24.36
C ALA A 373 -8.64 3.08 24.86
N GLN A 374 -9.50 3.85 24.20
CA GLN A 374 -10.94 3.89 24.50
C GLN A 374 -11.56 2.50 24.43
N SER A 375 -11.29 1.75 23.35
CA SER A 375 -11.81 0.37 23.19
C SER A 375 -11.33 -0.55 24.31
N ALA A 376 -10.04 -0.51 24.66
CA ALA A 376 -9.47 -1.37 25.71
C ALA A 376 -9.99 -1.01 27.10
N LEU A 377 -10.29 0.26 27.36
CA LEU A 377 -10.76 0.73 28.66
C LEU A 377 -12.27 0.57 28.83
N THR A 378 -13.07 0.58 27.76
CA THR A 378 -14.54 0.56 27.84
C THR A 378 -15.15 -0.82 27.55
N ARG A 379 -14.47 -1.68 26.77
CA ARG A 379 -14.97 -3.02 26.45
C ARG A 379 -14.44 -4.05 27.44
N TRP A 380 -15.35 -4.84 28.01
CA TRP A 380 -14.98 -5.96 28.86
C TRP A 380 -14.45 -7.14 28.01
N PRO A 381 -13.44 -7.93 28.46
CA PRO A 381 -12.77 -7.86 29.77
C PRO A 381 -11.86 -6.64 29.92
N TYR A 382 -11.89 -6.02 31.10
CA TYR A 382 -11.07 -4.85 31.40
C TYR A 382 -9.58 -5.22 31.57
N PRO A 383 -8.65 -4.26 31.37
CA PRO A 383 -7.22 -4.55 31.34
C PRO A 383 -6.69 -5.22 32.62
N ASP A 384 -5.98 -6.33 32.45
CA ASP A 384 -5.22 -6.95 33.54
C ASP A 384 -4.05 -6.04 33.97
N PRO A 385 -3.37 -6.31 35.11
CA PRO A 385 -2.32 -5.44 35.62
C PRO A 385 -1.18 -5.15 34.63
N SER A 386 -0.81 -6.10 33.77
CA SER A 386 0.23 -5.89 32.75
C SER A 386 -0.27 -4.98 31.65
N GLN A 387 -1.50 -5.21 31.17
CA GLN A 387 -2.10 -4.39 30.11
C GLN A 387 -2.35 -2.97 30.60
N ARG A 388 -2.95 -2.81 31.79
CA ARG A 388 -3.17 -1.52 32.46
C ARG A 388 -1.90 -0.67 32.52
N ALA A 389 -0.81 -1.25 33.03
CA ALA A 389 0.46 -0.55 33.16
C ALA A 389 1.07 -0.19 31.79
N ALA A 390 0.84 -1.00 30.75
CA ALA A 390 1.30 -0.72 29.40
C ALA A 390 0.50 0.42 28.75
N ILE A 391 -0.84 0.38 28.83
CA ILE A 391 -1.73 1.43 28.32
C ILE A 391 -1.38 2.76 28.97
N ALA A 392 -1.30 2.82 30.29
CA ALA A 392 -1.04 4.09 30.98
C ALA A 392 0.35 4.68 30.67
N LYS A 393 1.38 3.84 30.53
CA LYS A 393 2.71 4.30 30.08
C LYS A 393 2.69 4.80 28.64
N HIS A 394 1.92 4.14 27.77
CA HIS A 394 1.76 4.55 26.37
C HIS A 394 1.04 5.89 26.27
N LEU A 395 -0.05 6.07 27.04
CA LEU A 395 -0.78 7.34 27.10
C LEU A 395 0.12 8.47 27.60
N ALA A 396 0.86 8.27 28.70
CA ALA A 396 1.80 9.28 29.20
C ALA A 396 2.88 9.63 28.17
N TRP A 397 3.44 8.64 27.46
CA TRP A 397 4.40 8.88 26.37
C TRP A 397 3.77 9.64 25.19
N MET A 398 2.53 9.31 24.83
CA MET A 398 1.81 9.95 23.73
C MET A 398 1.48 11.41 24.05
N MET A 399 1.15 11.73 25.30
CA MET A 399 0.92 13.10 25.76
C MET A 399 2.20 13.93 25.76
N GLU A 400 3.32 13.36 26.19
CA GLU A 400 4.65 13.99 26.07
C GLU A 400 5.03 14.23 24.60
N PHE A 401 4.75 13.27 23.71
CA PHE A 401 4.94 13.45 22.27
C PHE A 401 4.06 14.59 21.73
N LEU A 402 2.79 14.64 22.12
CA LEU A 402 1.83 15.64 21.65
C LEU A 402 2.20 17.06 22.11
N HIS A 403 2.63 17.24 23.36
CA HIS A 403 3.17 18.52 23.82
C HIS A 403 4.35 18.97 22.97
N ARG A 404 5.31 18.06 22.72
CA ARG A 404 6.48 18.39 21.91
C ARG A 404 6.10 18.73 20.47
N HIS A 405 5.12 18.04 19.91
CA HIS A 405 4.61 18.28 18.56
C HIS A 405 4.05 19.70 18.43
N HIS A 406 3.14 20.11 19.32
CA HIS A 406 2.59 21.47 19.30
C HIS A 406 3.66 22.53 19.54
N HIS A 407 4.64 22.28 20.43
CA HIS A 407 5.77 23.21 20.62
C HIS A 407 6.59 23.40 19.33
N ILE A 408 6.75 22.36 18.50
CA ILE A 408 7.46 22.50 17.22
C ILE A 408 6.67 23.40 16.26
N GLU A 409 5.34 23.31 16.26
CA GLU A 409 4.49 24.22 15.50
C GLU A 409 4.56 25.65 16.04
N ASP A 410 4.28 25.84 17.34
CA ASP A 410 4.14 27.14 17.97
C ASP A 410 5.43 27.94 17.99
N ASP A 411 6.55 27.31 18.32
CA ASP A 411 7.84 27.99 18.46
C ASP A 411 8.65 28.00 17.15
N GLY A 412 8.29 27.14 16.20
CA GLY A 412 9.06 26.91 14.97
C GLY A 412 8.31 27.24 13.69
N LEU A 413 7.27 26.45 13.39
CA LEU A 413 6.61 26.47 12.08
C LEU A 413 5.68 27.67 11.90
N TYR A 414 4.77 27.90 12.84
CA TYR A 414 3.71 28.90 12.73
C TYR A 414 4.23 30.35 12.75
N PRO A 415 5.27 30.72 13.53
CA PRO A 415 5.89 32.04 13.43
C PRO A 415 6.43 32.33 12.02
N LEU A 416 7.06 31.33 11.38
CA LEU A 416 7.60 31.46 10.02
C LEU A 416 6.48 31.69 9.00
N VAL A 417 5.37 30.98 9.13
CA VAL A 417 4.19 31.14 8.26
C VAL A 417 3.54 32.50 8.48
N ARG A 418 3.43 32.94 9.74
CA ARG A 418 2.86 34.25 10.12
C ARG A 418 3.61 35.42 9.47
N GLU A 419 4.95 35.33 9.41
CA GLU A 419 5.79 36.34 8.76
C GLU A 419 5.57 36.39 7.24
N ARG A 420 5.41 35.23 6.59
CA ARG A 420 5.37 35.11 5.13
C ARG A 420 3.99 35.27 4.51
N VAL A 421 2.95 34.90 5.25
CA VAL A 421 1.57 34.93 4.79
C VAL A 421 0.72 35.74 5.77
N PRO A 422 0.75 37.09 5.70
CA PRO A 422 -0.06 37.93 6.59
C PRO A 422 -1.56 37.62 6.56
N GLY A 423 -2.06 37.14 5.40
CA GLY A 423 -3.45 36.70 5.26
C GLY A 423 -3.82 35.43 6.04
N ALA A 424 -2.84 34.70 6.59
CA ALA A 424 -3.05 33.51 7.41
C ALA A 424 -3.25 33.82 8.91
N ALA A 425 -3.21 35.09 9.33
CA ALA A 425 -3.29 35.46 10.74
C ALA A 425 -4.50 34.84 11.46
N GLN A 426 -5.68 34.86 10.84
CA GLN A 426 -6.89 34.31 11.44
C GLN A 426 -6.82 32.80 11.69
N ILE A 427 -6.27 32.02 10.74
CA ILE A 427 -6.14 30.58 10.92
C ILE A 427 -5.05 30.27 11.95
N LEU A 428 -3.94 31.01 11.95
CA LEU A 428 -2.87 30.85 12.94
C LEU A 428 -3.34 31.17 14.37
N ASP A 429 -4.12 32.23 14.56
CA ASP A 429 -4.72 32.57 15.86
C ASP A 429 -5.73 31.48 16.30
N ALA A 430 -6.44 30.86 15.35
CA ALA A 430 -7.32 29.73 15.65
C ALA A 430 -6.52 28.47 16.05
N MET A 431 -5.37 28.20 15.40
CA MET A 431 -4.51 27.06 15.78
C MET A 431 -3.88 27.26 17.15
N GLU A 432 -3.40 28.47 17.46
CA GLU A 432 -2.91 28.80 18.79
C GLU A 432 -4.00 28.66 19.86
N ALA A 433 -5.25 29.07 19.56
CA ALA A 433 -6.37 28.85 20.46
C ALA A 433 -6.70 27.36 20.67
N ASP A 434 -6.66 26.56 19.60
CA ASP A 434 -6.85 25.11 19.67
C ASP A 434 -5.76 24.44 20.52
N HIS A 435 -4.48 24.82 20.35
CA HIS A 435 -3.37 24.34 21.19
C HIS A 435 -3.57 24.69 22.67
N HIS A 436 -3.95 25.93 22.98
CA HIS A 436 -4.25 26.33 24.36
C HIS A 436 -5.43 25.55 24.97
N ALA A 437 -6.46 25.24 24.17
CA ALA A 437 -7.60 24.43 24.61
C ALA A 437 -7.23 22.96 24.84
N LEU A 438 -6.18 22.46 24.18
CA LEU A 438 -5.68 21.09 24.33
C LEU A 438 -4.92 20.86 25.63
N ILE A 439 -4.17 21.85 26.12
CA ILE A 439 -3.29 21.72 27.29
C ILE A 439 -4.02 21.10 28.51
N PRO A 440 -5.19 21.60 28.97
CA PRO A 440 -5.86 21.01 30.13
C PRO A 440 -6.27 19.55 29.93
N ALA A 441 -6.64 19.16 28.71
CA ALA A 441 -7.04 17.79 28.40
C ALA A 441 -5.82 16.85 28.39
N ILE A 442 -4.69 17.31 27.85
CA ILE A 442 -3.42 16.57 27.85
C ILE A 442 -2.91 16.36 29.29
N ASP A 443 -2.93 17.41 30.11
CA ASP A 443 -2.53 17.36 31.52
C ASP A 443 -3.41 16.38 32.31
N ARG A 444 -4.73 16.48 32.13
CA ARG A 444 -5.69 15.60 32.81
C ARG A 444 -5.51 14.14 32.41
N LEU A 445 -5.29 13.85 31.13
CA LEU A 445 -5.03 12.48 30.69
C LEU A 445 -3.71 11.94 31.25
N THR A 446 -2.66 12.77 31.29
CA THR A 446 -1.37 12.41 31.87
C THR A 446 -1.49 12.06 33.36
N GLU A 447 -2.17 12.91 34.13
CA GLU A 447 -2.38 12.71 35.57
C GLU A 447 -3.21 11.45 35.85
N THR A 448 -4.35 11.29 35.16
CA THR A 448 -5.23 10.13 35.34
C THR A 448 -4.55 8.83 34.91
N ALA A 449 -3.77 8.83 33.81
CA ALA A 449 -2.96 7.69 33.42
C ALA A 449 -1.92 7.32 34.50
N GLY A 450 -1.26 8.32 35.09
CA GLY A 450 -0.34 8.13 36.22
C GLY A 450 -1.01 7.47 37.43
N ARG A 451 -2.21 7.93 37.80
CA ARG A 451 -3.03 7.31 38.87
C ARG A 451 -3.48 5.89 38.51
N TYR A 452 -3.85 5.65 37.25
CA TYR A 452 -4.35 4.35 36.78
C TYR A 452 -3.29 3.24 36.83
N ILE A 453 -2.00 3.55 36.66
CA ILE A 453 -0.91 2.59 36.87
C ILE A 453 -0.98 1.99 38.29
N GLN A 454 -1.30 2.81 39.29
CA GLN A 454 -1.29 2.43 40.69
C GLN A 454 -2.64 1.84 41.10
N ASN A 455 -3.74 2.49 40.71
CA ASN A 455 -5.09 2.13 41.14
C ASN A 455 -5.99 1.70 39.96
N PRO A 456 -6.45 0.43 39.90
CA PRO A 456 -7.29 -0.03 38.81
C PRO A 456 -8.67 0.64 38.79
N SER A 457 -9.15 1.21 39.90
CA SER A 457 -10.45 1.90 39.95
C SER A 457 -10.46 3.20 39.13
N ALA A 458 -9.30 3.79 38.83
CA ALA A 458 -9.20 5.01 38.02
C ALA A 458 -9.45 4.76 36.52
N ARG A 459 -9.78 3.53 36.10
CA ARG A 459 -10.04 3.16 34.70
C ARG A 459 -11.07 4.08 34.04
N THR A 460 -12.18 4.35 34.72
CA THR A 460 -13.27 5.17 34.18
C THR A 460 -12.85 6.63 34.06
N GLU A 461 -12.05 7.14 34.99
CA GLU A 461 -11.48 8.50 34.89
C GLU A 461 -10.57 8.65 33.67
N VAL A 462 -9.73 7.66 33.37
CA VAL A 462 -8.89 7.67 32.15
C VAL A 462 -9.74 7.61 30.88
N ALA A 463 -10.79 6.78 30.87
CA ALA A 463 -11.70 6.70 29.73
C ALA A 463 -12.39 8.05 29.48
N THR A 464 -12.88 8.71 30.54
CA THR A 464 -13.47 10.05 30.44
C THR A 464 -12.44 11.10 29.98
N ALA A 465 -11.20 11.06 30.49
CA ALA A 465 -10.15 11.97 30.05
C ALA A 465 -9.76 11.77 28.58
N LEU A 466 -9.81 10.53 28.07
CA LEU A 466 -9.64 10.25 26.64
C LEU A 466 -10.78 10.83 25.79
N ASP A 467 -12.02 10.74 26.25
CA ASP A 467 -13.17 11.32 25.55
C ASP A 467 -13.09 12.84 25.50
N GLU A 468 -12.69 13.48 26.61
CA GLU A 468 -12.45 14.92 26.67
C GLU A 468 -11.30 15.35 25.75
N LEU A 469 -10.18 14.64 25.75
CA LEU A 469 -9.08 14.89 24.82
C LEU A 469 -9.54 14.73 23.37
N ALA A 470 -10.22 13.64 23.04
CA ALA A 470 -10.69 13.39 21.68
C ALA A 470 -11.67 14.48 21.20
N ALA A 471 -12.52 15.00 22.10
CA ALA A 471 -13.49 16.04 21.78
C ALA A 471 -12.83 17.36 21.33
N VAL A 472 -11.66 17.70 21.87
CA VAL A 472 -10.91 18.91 21.47
C VAL A 472 -9.86 18.62 20.40
N MET A 473 -9.20 17.47 20.45
CA MET A 473 -8.07 17.14 19.60
C MET A 473 -8.51 16.78 18.18
N LEU A 474 -9.58 15.99 18.01
CA LEU A 474 -9.97 15.53 16.67
C LEU A 474 -10.38 16.68 15.73
N PRO A 475 -11.17 17.69 16.16
CA PRO A 475 -11.44 18.87 15.35
C PRO A 475 -10.18 19.69 15.04
N HIS A 476 -9.28 19.84 16.03
CA HIS A 476 -8.01 20.53 15.86
C HIS A 476 -7.14 19.85 14.78
N LEU A 477 -6.90 18.53 14.88
CA LEU A 477 -6.11 17.78 13.89
C LEU A 477 -6.71 17.90 12.48
N GLN A 478 -8.05 17.90 12.38
CA GLN A 478 -8.74 18.05 11.09
C GLN A 478 -8.54 19.44 10.48
N ARG A 479 -8.65 20.50 11.29
CA ARG A 479 -8.38 21.87 10.84
C ARG A 479 -6.93 22.01 10.40
N GLU A 480 -6.00 21.47 11.19
CA GLU A 480 -4.59 21.53 10.84
C GLU A 480 -4.34 20.86 9.48
N GLU A 481 -4.86 19.65 9.25
CA GLU A 481 -4.69 18.93 7.99
C GLU A 481 -5.34 19.61 6.78
N THR A 482 -6.57 20.10 6.94
CA THR A 482 -7.41 20.54 5.81
C THR A 482 -7.33 22.03 5.51
N GLU A 483 -7.02 22.85 6.52
CA GLU A 483 -6.96 24.30 6.41
C GLU A 483 -5.52 24.81 6.58
N MET A 484 -4.80 24.37 7.61
CA MET A 484 -3.48 24.93 7.94
C MET A 484 -2.36 24.36 7.05
N MET A 485 -2.27 23.04 6.87
CA MET A 485 -1.20 22.38 6.10
C MET A 485 -1.12 22.83 4.62
N PRO A 486 -2.22 23.13 3.92
CA PRO A 486 -2.16 23.77 2.60
C PRO A 486 -1.49 25.16 2.64
N VAL A 487 -1.77 25.96 3.66
CA VAL A 487 -1.12 27.28 3.87
C VAL A 487 0.37 27.10 4.16
N VAL A 488 0.73 26.15 5.03
CA VAL A 488 2.12 25.80 5.33
C VAL A 488 2.86 25.38 4.06
N SER A 489 2.28 24.47 3.27
CA SER A 489 2.88 23.97 2.02
C SER A 489 3.18 25.11 1.05
N ALA A 490 2.27 26.09 0.94
CA ALA A 490 2.47 27.26 0.08
C ALA A 490 3.49 28.28 0.64
N ALA A 491 3.65 28.37 1.96
CA ALA A 491 4.48 29.37 2.64
C ALA A 491 5.91 28.91 2.92
N VAL A 492 6.10 27.61 3.11
CA VAL A 492 7.36 26.98 3.53
C VAL A 492 7.86 26.08 2.43
N THR A 493 9.15 26.20 2.13
CA THR A 493 9.78 25.37 1.11
C THR A 493 10.07 23.98 1.68
N ARG A 494 10.19 22.98 0.81
CA ARG A 494 10.54 21.61 1.21
C ARG A 494 11.85 21.55 2.01
N ALA A 495 12.86 22.32 1.60
CA ALA A 495 14.14 22.34 2.30
C ALA A 495 14.02 22.91 3.73
N GLU A 496 13.23 23.96 3.90
CA GLU A 496 12.97 24.55 5.22
C GLU A 496 12.15 23.61 6.10
N TRP A 497 11.12 22.97 5.54
CA TRP A 497 10.35 21.94 6.23
C TRP A 497 11.23 20.79 6.72
N GLU A 498 12.05 20.21 5.83
CA GLU A 498 12.99 19.16 6.19
C GLU A 498 13.99 19.62 7.26
N ALA A 499 14.44 20.88 7.21
CA ALA A 499 15.34 21.44 8.21
C ALA A 499 14.66 21.54 9.59
N ILE A 500 13.40 21.98 9.65
CA ILE A 500 12.59 22.06 10.87
C ILE A 500 12.36 20.65 11.45
N GLU A 501 11.92 19.69 10.63
CA GLU A 501 11.73 18.30 11.07
C GLU A 501 13.03 17.69 11.61
N GLN A 502 14.15 17.90 10.91
CA GLN A 502 15.44 17.39 11.36
C GLN A 502 15.89 18.03 12.68
N ALA A 503 15.74 19.35 12.81
CA ALA A 503 16.19 20.08 13.99
C ALA A 503 15.35 19.78 15.23
N SER A 504 14.03 19.64 15.06
CA SER A 504 13.09 19.66 16.18
C SER A 504 12.39 18.32 16.42
N ALA A 505 12.12 17.52 15.38
CA ALA A 505 11.41 16.24 15.49
C ALA A 505 12.34 15.01 15.47
N VAL A 506 13.50 15.07 14.80
CA VAL A 506 14.38 13.89 14.61
C VAL A 506 15.63 13.93 15.49
N LYS A 507 16.50 14.96 15.34
CA LYS A 507 17.80 15.02 16.06
C LYS A 507 17.69 15.04 17.59
N PRO A 508 16.66 15.66 18.21
CA PRO A 508 16.55 15.65 19.66
C PRO A 508 16.22 14.26 20.25
N LEU A 509 15.68 13.34 19.45
CA LEU A 509 15.26 12.04 19.93
C LEU A 509 16.46 11.12 20.21
N LYS A 510 16.42 10.45 21.36
CA LYS A 510 17.38 9.38 21.67
C LYS A 510 17.15 8.20 20.71
N PRO A 511 18.17 7.39 20.38
CA PRO A 511 18.03 6.30 19.41
C PRO A 511 16.88 5.31 19.70
N ALA A 512 16.63 5.01 20.98
CA ALA A 512 15.54 4.12 21.38
C ALA A 512 14.15 4.77 21.20
N GLU A 513 14.06 6.08 21.40
CA GLU A 513 12.83 6.86 21.22
C GLU A 513 12.54 7.05 19.73
N LEU A 514 13.54 7.45 18.94
CA LEU A 514 13.45 7.54 17.48
C LEU A 514 12.96 6.22 16.86
N ALA A 515 13.54 5.09 17.28
CA ALA A 515 13.12 3.78 16.79
C ALA A 515 11.68 3.43 17.19
N PHE A 516 11.26 3.81 18.41
CA PHE A 516 9.89 3.58 18.86
C PHE A 516 8.89 4.46 18.11
N THR A 517 9.17 5.76 17.96
CA THR A 517 8.33 6.71 17.20
C THR A 517 8.19 6.30 15.75
N ALA A 518 9.27 5.95 15.06
CA ALA A 518 9.21 5.51 13.67
C ALA A 518 8.32 4.26 13.48
N LEU A 519 8.47 3.26 14.36
CA LEU A 519 7.63 2.05 14.30
C LEU A 519 6.19 2.31 14.75
N TRP A 520 5.97 3.28 15.63
CA TRP A 520 4.64 3.76 16.01
C TRP A 520 3.90 4.43 14.85
N LEU A 521 4.62 5.18 14.01
CA LEU A 521 4.09 5.75 12.78
C LEU A 521 3.86 4.68 11.68
N PHE A 522 4.64 3.60 11.66
CA PHE A 522 4.45 2.50 10.68
C PHE A 522 3.23 1.62 10.93
N ASP A 523 2.78 1.54 12.17
CA ASP A 523 1.67 0.66 12.58
C ASP A 523 0.36 1.09 11.90
N ASP A 524 -0.27 0.17 11.17
CA ASP A 524 -1.46 0.43 10.34
C ASP A 524 -1.28 1.44 9.19
N ALA A 525 -0.06 1.95 8.95
CA ALA A 525 0.23 2.89 7.88
C ALA A 525 0.41 2.20 6.51
N SER A 526 0.07 2.92 5.44
CA SER A 526 0.29 2.47 4.07
C SER A 526 1.78 2.37 3.74
N GLU A 527 2.16 1.63 2.69
CA GLU A 527 3.58 1.54 2.31
C GLU A 527 4.11 2.88 1.78
N GLU A 528 3.24 3.73 1.24
CA GLU A 528 3.58 5.10 0.84
C GLU A 528 3.94 5.96 2.06
N ASP A 529 3.10 5.94 3.10
CA ASP A 529 3.35 6.66 4.36
C ASP A 529 4.61 6.15 5.07
N ARG A 530 4.85 4.85 5.02
CA ARG A 530 6.09 4.27 5.57
C ARG A 530 7.31 4.78 4.85
N GLU A 531 7.27 4.97 3.53
CA GLU A 531 8.40 5.52 2.79
C GLU A 531 8.66 6.99 3.17
N VAL A 532 7.60 7.77 3.38
CA VAL A 532 7.69 9.13 3.91
C VAL A 532 8.41 9.14 5.27
N VAL A 533 8.01 8.29 6.21
CA VAL A 533 8.68 8.16 7.52
C VAL A 533 10.11 7.62 7.40
N ARG A 534 10.39 6.67 6.50
CA ARG A 534 11.77 6.17 6.24
C ARG A 534 12.67 7.26 5.72
N SER A 535 12.13 8.21 4.95
CA SER A 535 12.92 9.29 4.35
C SER A 535 13.52 10.25 5.39
N LEU A 536 12.95 10.32 6.59
CA LEU A 536 13.43 11.16 7.70
C LEU A 536 14.80 10.75 8.25
N VAL A 537 15.23 9.52 8.00
CA VAL A 537 16.52 9.01 8.51
C VAL A 537 17.33 8.39 7.39
N PRO A 538 18.68 8.32 7.51
CA PRO A 538 19.50 7.63 6.52
C PRO A 538 19.04 6.17 6.35
N LYS A 539 19.02 5.67 5.11
CA LYS A 539 18.57 4.29 4.79
C LYS A 539 19.16 3.18 5.66
N PRO A 540 20.46 3.19 6.02
CA PRO A 540 21.01 2.19 6.93
C PRO A 540 20.37 2.22 8.33
N VAL A 541 19.95 3.40 8.80
CA VAL A 541 19.27 3.61 10.09
C VAL A 541 17.84 3.10 10.01
N ALA A 542 17.06 3.46 8.98
CA ALA A 542 15.71 2.93 8.76
C ALA A 542 15.72 1.39 8.73
N TRP A 543 16.63 0.82 7.94
CA TRP A 543 16.82 -0.63 7.88
C TRP A 543 17.15 -1.25 9.25
N ALA A 544 18.02 -0.61 10.04
CA ALA A 544 18.39 -1.10 11.37
C ALA A 544 17.20 -1.05 12.35
N ILE A 545 16.39 0.02 12.31
CA ILE A 545 15.16 0.14 13.12
C ILE A 545 14.22 -1.03 12.81
N GLU A 546 13.89 -1.24 11.53
CA GLU A 546 12.96 -2.30 11.10
C GLU A 546 13.50 -3.70 11.40
N THR A 547 14.80 -3.91 11.28
CA THR A 547 15.42 -5.23 11.47
C THR A 547 15.53 -5.61 12.95
N PHE A 548 15.97 -4.67 13.79
CA PHE A 548 16.38 -4.99 15.16
C PHE A 548 15.36 -4.59 16.22
N THR A 549 14.51 -3.59 15.95
CA THR A 549 13.64 -2.99 16.99
C THR A 549 12.16 -3.33 16.84
N THR A 550 11.71 -3.74 15.65
CA THR A 550 10.31 -4.16 15.38
C THR A 550 9.78 -5.15 16.41
N ARG A 551 10.57 -6.16 16.78
CA ARG A 551 10.18 -7.17 17.78
C ARG A 551 9.96 -6.60 19.18
N ARG A 552 10.63 -5.51 19.51
CA ARG A 552 10.47 -4.82 20.80
C ARG A 552 9.19 -3.99 20.76
N TYR A 553 8.97 -3.26 19.67
CA TYR A 553 7.74 -2.50 19.44
C TYR A 553 6.49 -3.38 19.45
N GLU A 554 6.46 -4.45 18.64
CA GLU A 554 5.35 -5.44 18.61
C GLU A 554 4.99 -5.95 20.02
N ARG A 555 6.00 -6.22 20.86
CA ARG A 555 5.78 -6.66 22.25
C ARG A 555 5.19 -5.58 23.15
N CYS A 556 5.55 -4.31 22.95
CA CYS A 556 4.96 -3.19 23.69
C CYS A 556 3.50 -3.01 23.29
N VAL A 557 3.23 -2.92 21.99
CA VAL A 557 1.89 -2.71 21.44
C VAL A 557 0.95 -3.89 21.73
N TRP A 558 1.46 -5.12 21.64
CA TRP A 558 0.73 -6.31 22.08
C TRP A 558 0.27 -6.19 23.54
N ARG A 559 1.15 -5.71 24.44
CA ARG A 559 0.78 -5.52 25.85
C ARG A 559 -0.22 -4.40 26.07
N CYS A 560 -0.30 -3.40 25.20
CA CYS A 560 -1.31 -2.35 25.29
C CYS A 560 -2.67 -2.86 24.80
N TRP A 561 -2.70 -3.47 23.61
CA TRP A 561 -3.95 -3.63 22.85
C TRP A 561 -4.42 -5.07 22.68
N TYR A 562 -3.56 -6.08 22.92
CA TYR A 562 -3.85 -7.50 22.67
C TYR A 562 -4.40 -7.82 21.26
N LEU A 563 -3.94 -7.07 20.25
CA LEU A 563 -4.38 -7.25 18.86
C LEU A 563 -3.63 -8.41 18.17
N PRO A 564 -4.34 -9.30 17.43
CA PRO A 564 -3.76 -10.50 16.82
C PRO A 564 -2.54 -10.24 15.94
N GLN A 565 -2.49 -9.12 15.23
CA GLN A 565 -1.39 -8.78 14.32
C GLN A 565 -0.05 -8.51 15.03
N HIS A 566 -0.05 -8.22 16.33
CA HIS A 566 1.17 -7.94 17.10
C HIS A 566 1.64 -9.14 17.94
N THR A 567 0.92 -10.26 17.91
CA THR A 567 1.36 -11.51 18.52
C THR A 567 1.93 -12.48 17.50
N ARG A 568 3.01 -13.15 17.87
CA ARG A 568 3.62 -14.25 17.09
C ARG A 568 3.21 -15.63 17.58
N LEU A 569 2.34 -15.66 18.60
CA LEU A 569 1.85 -16.91 19.15
C LEU A 569 0.83 -17.53 18.19
N HIS A 570 0.87 -18.85 18.04
CA HIS A 570 0.18 -19.57 16.96
C HIS A 570 -1.36 -19.72 17.11
N ARG A 571 -2.02 -19.15 18.13
CA ARG A 571 -3.38 -19.57 18.57
C ARG A 571 -4.34 -18.45 18.96
N LYS A 572 -5.61 -18.79 19.19
CA LYS A 572 -6.57 -17.98 19.95
C LYS A 572 -6.14 -17.90 21.42
N PHE A 573 -5.63 -16.74 21.84
CA PHE A 573 -5.22 -16.49 23.23
C PHE A 573 -6.29 -15.80 24.05
N ASN A 574 -7.45 -15.53 23.48
CA ASN A 574 -8.59 -15.02 24.21
C ASN A 574 -9.86 -15.77 23.84
N GLY A 575 -10.85 -15.65 24.71
CA GLY A 575 -12.15 -16.24 24.52
C GLY A 575 -13.09 -15.76 25.60
N GLN A 576 -14.38 -15.73 25.27
CA GLN A 576 -15.46 -15.31 26.15
C GLN A 576 -16.64 -16.25 25.99
N ILE A 577 -17.26 -16.64 27.10
CA ILE A 577 -18.43 -17.51 27.16
C ILE A 577 -19.38 -16.95 28.20
N SER A 578 -20.67 -16.95 27.88
CA SER A 578 -21.74 -16.55 28.81
C SER A 578 -22.72 -17.69 29.01
N VAL A 579 -23.22 -17.87 30.22
CA VAL A 579 -24.30 -18.81 30.56
C VAL A 579 -25.34 -18.16 31.47
N GLU A 580 -26.60 -18.57 31.33
CA GLU A 580 -27.68 -18.22 32.26
C GLU A 580 -27.77 -19.30 33.35
N ILE A 581 -27.78 -18.86 34.61
CA ILE A 581 -27.83 -19.73 35.78
C ILE A 581 -29.09 -19.39 36.58
N ALA A 582 -29.97 -20.37 36.77
CA ALA A 582 -31.18 -20.22 37.57
C ALA A 582 -30.88 -20.23 39.09
N ALA A 583 -30.01 -19.35 39.55
CA ALA A 583 -29.65 -19.16 40.96
C ALA A 583 -29.39 -17.66 41.26
N PRO A 584 -29.58 -17.23 42.53
CA PRO A 584 -29.22 -15.88 42.96
C PRO A 584 -27.73 -15.57 42.76
N ILE A 585 -27.40 -14.30 42.56
CA ILE A 585 -26.04 -13.85 42.23
C ILE A 585 -25.04 -14.21 43.33
N GLU A 586 -25.45 -14.20 44.60
CA GLU A 586 -24.64 -14.55 45.76
C GLU A 586 -24.26 -16.04 45.74
N ALA A 587 -25.16 -16.91 45.29
CA ALA A 587 -24.92 -18.34 45.18
C ALA A 587 -23.90 -18.66 44.09
N VAL A 588 -23.98 -17.93 42.96
CA VAL A 588 -23.02 -18.04 41.84
C VAL A 588 -21.66 -17.44 42.23
N TRP A 589 -21.66 -16.25 42.85
CA TRP A 589 -20.46 -15.57 43.36
C TRP A 589 -19.65 -16.49 44.25
N LYS A 590 -20.31 -17.17 45.21
CA LYS A 590 -19.67 -18.12 46.12
C LYS A 590 -18.97 -19.27 45.40
N GLN A 591 -19.42 -19.69 44.20
CA GLN A 591 -18.73 -20.76 43.45
C GLN A 591 -17.53 -20.23 42.64
N VAL A 592 -17.59 -18.98 42.20
CA VAL A 592 -16.60 -18.37 41.29
C VAL A 592 -15.47 -17.70 42.08
N ALA A 593 -15.82 -16.86 43.05
CA ALA A 593 -14.89 -15.99 43.78
C ALA A 593 -14.15 -16.69 44.93
N ASP A 594 -14.50 -17.94 45.25
CA ASP A 594 -13.78 -18.79 46.20
C ASP A 594 -12.92 -19.83 45.44
N PRO A 595 -11.60 -19.58 45.28
CA PRO A 595 -10.71 -20.44 44.52
C PRO A 595 -10.67 -21.89 45.00
N VAL A 596 -10.96 -22.19 46.28
CA VAL A 596 -10.93 -23.57 46.77
C VAL A 596 -12.08 -24.43 46.22
N ARG A 597 -13.09 -23.80 45.61
CA ARG A 597 -14.22 -24.48 44.96
C ARG A 597 -14.00 -24.79 43.49
N VAL A 598 -13.03 -24.14 42.83
CA VAL A 598 -12.71 -24.35 41.41
C VAL A 598 -12.54 -25.84 41.03
N PRO A 599 -11.90 -26.71 41.86
CA PRO A 599 -11.79 -28.14 41.56
C PRO A 599 -13.12 -28.90 41.46
N ARG A 600 -14.23 -28.36 41.98
CA ARG A 600 -15.55 -29.01 41.96
C ARG A 600 -16.22 -28.92 40.58
N TRP A 601 -15.87 -27.91 39.79
CA TRP A 601 -16.51 -27.66 38.50
C TRP A 601 -15.52 -27.59 37.32
N SER A 602 -14.23 -27.31 37.55
CA SER A 602 -13.24 -27.26 36.48
C SER A 602 -12.83 -28.66 35.99
N HIS A 603 -12.81 -28.85 34.68
CA HIS A 603 -12.33 -30.07 34.05
C HIS A 603 -10.83 -30.29 34.26
N GLU A 604 -10.03 -29.23 34.48
CA GLU A 604 -8.57 -29.32 34.65
C GLU A 604 -8.12 -29.17 36.10
N CYS A 605 -8.75 -28.28 36.87
CA CYS A 605 -8.30 -27.99 38.22
C CYS A 605 -8.59 -29.17 39.16
N ARG A 606 -7.61 -29.54 39.99
CA ARG A 606 -7.71 -30.68 40.92
C ARG A 606 -7.56 -30.29 42.37
N ARG A 607 -6.77 -29.26 42.64
CA ARG A 607 -6.56 -28.76 44.01
C ARG A 607 -6.18 -27.30 43.97
N VAL A 608 -6.73 -26.53 44.90
CA VAL A 608 -6.33 -25.14 45.15
C VAL A 608 -5.94 -24.98 46.61
N ARG A 609 -4.90 -24.20 46.87
CA ARG A 609 -4.53 -23.75 48.22
C ARG A 609 -4.18 -22.27 48.19
N PHE A 610 -4.58 -21.54 49.22
CA PHE A 610 -4.10 -20.18 49.41
C PHE A 610 -2.60 -20.17 49.72
N LEU A 611 -1.95 -19.04 49.40
CA LEU A 611 -0.55 -18.79 49.69
C LEU A 611 -0.44 -17.69 50.78
N ASP A 612 0.76 -17.49 51.31
CA ASP A 612 1.10 -16.38 52.20
C ASP A 612 0.26 -16.30 53.50
N GLY A 613 -0.12 -17.46 54.04
CA GLY A 613 -0.90 -17.54 55.29
C GLY A 613 -2.35 -17.09 55.17
N THR A 614 -2.84 -16.84 53.95
CA THR A 614 -4.22 -16.41 53.70
C THR A 614 -5.18 -17.60 53.66
N THR A 615 -6.44 -17.40 54.05
CA THR A 615 -7.48 -18.45 54.08
C THR A 615 -8.74 -18.09 53.29
N SER A 616 -8.83 -16.87 52.77
CA SER A 616 -9.96 -16.35 52.00
C SER A 616 -9.49 -15.57 50.76
N ALA A 617 -10.39 -15.43 49.79
CA ALA A 617 -10.16 -14.64 48.60
C ALA A 617 -10.22 -13.13 48.90
N GLY A 618 -9.66 -12.33 48.00
CA GLY A 618 -9.65 -10.87 48.10
C GLY A 618 -8.62 -10.26 47.16
N LEU A 619 -8.73 -8.96 46.92
CA LEU A 619 -7.81 -8.23 46.03
C LEU A 619 -6.34 -8.41 46.47
N GLY A 620 -5.46 -8.72 45.52
CA GLY A 620 -4.04 -8.95 45.75
C GLY A 620 -3.68 -10.29 46.41
N ARG A 621 -4.67 -11.05 46.92
CA ARG A 621 -4.44 -12.37 47.53
C ARG A 621 -3.99 -13.38 46.48
N ARG A 622 -3.17 -14.34 46.93
CA ARG A 622 -2.57 -15.36 46.05
C ARG A 622 -3.01 -16.76 46.41
N PHE A 623 -3.17 -17.59 45.38
CA PHE A 623 -3.45 -19.01 45.53
C PHE A 623 -2.65 -19.84 44.52
N ARG A 624 -2.47 -21.13 44.79
CA ARG A 624 -1.85 -22.08 43.86
C ARG A 624 -2.86 -23.13 43.45
N GLY A 625 -3.11 -23.22 42.14
CA GLY A 625 -3.90 -24.29 41.53
C GLY A 625 -3.01 -25.38 40.96
N THR A 626 -3.34 -26.64 41.22
CA THR A 626 -2.77 -27.82 40.56
C THR A 626 -3.77 -28.35 39.54
N ASN A 627 -3.33 -28.47 38.29
CA ASN A 627 -4.16 -28.81 37.14
C ASN A 627 -3.67 -30.10 36.47
N ARG A 628 -4.60 -30.78 35.78
CA ARG A 628 -4.31 -31.98 34.98
C ARG A 628 -5.15 -31.96 33.69
N SER A 629 -4.50 -32.19 32.56
CA SER A 629 -5.14 -32.46 31.27
C SER A 629 -4.51 -33.69 30.64
N GLY A 630 -5.32 -34.73 30.40
CA GLY A 630 -4.84 -36.06 30.01
C GLY A 630 -3.78 -36.60 30.99
N ARG A 631 -2.57 -36.86 30.46
CA ARG A 631 -1.39 -37.31 31.23
C ARG A 631 -0.54 -36.17 31.82
N TYR A 632 -0.79 -34.93 31.41
CA TYR A 632 0.04 -33.78 31.80
C TYR A 632 -0.49 -33.15 33.09
N ARG A 633 0.44 -32.78 33.99
CA ARG A 633 0.14 -32.13 35.26
C ARG A 633 1.01 -30.90 35.42
N TRP A 634 0.43 -29.82 35.93
CA TRP A 634 1.16 -28.59 36.22
C TRP A 634 0.56 -27.85 37.41
N SER A 635 1.30 -26.88 37.95
CA SER A 635 0.78 -25.94 38.94
C SER A 635 0.96 -24.51 38.45
N ARG A 636 0.04 -23.64 38.86
CA ARG A 636 0.09 -22.20 38.59
C ARG A 636 -0.10 -21.46 39.90
N ASN A 637 0.75 -20.46 40.14
CA ASN A 637 0.45 -19.45 41.14
C ASN A 637 -0.51 -18.45 40.49
N CYS A 638 -1.49 -17.96 41.23
CA CYS A 638 -2.49 -17.03 40.75
C CYS A 638 -2.53 -15.84 41.70
N THR A 639 -2.69 -14.64 41.16
CA THR A 639 -2.88 -13.41 41.93
C THR A 639 -4.20 -12.78 41.53
N ILE A 640 -5.06 -12.51 42.50
CA ILE A 640 -6.36 -11.86 42.28
C ILE A 640 -6.12 -10.37 42.02
N PHE A 641 -6.57 -9.87 40.87
CA PHE A 641 -6.42 -8.46 40.48
C PHE A 641 -7.75 -7.70 40.39
N THR A 642 -8.89 -8.41 40.37
CA THR A 642 -10.24 -7.84 40.50
C THR A 642 -11.03 -8.66 41.51
N TYR A 643 -11.66 -7.98 42.46
CA TYR A 643 -12.53 -8.59 43.47
C TYR A 643 -13.60 -7.55 43.87
N ASP A 644 -14.63 -7.42 43.04
CA ASP A 644 -15.76 -6.53 43.22
C ASP A 644 -17.00 -7.38 43.53
N GLU A 645 -17.31 -7.55 44.80
CA GLU A 645 -18.34 -8.48 45.26
C GLU A 645 -19.75 -7.88 45.12
N PRO A 646 -20.73 -8.58 44.50
CA PRO A 646 -20.68 -9.91 43.87
C PRO A 646 -20.56 -9.88 42.33
N LEU A 647 -20.09 -8.78 41.74
CA LEU A 647 -20.21 -8.45 40.32
C LEU A 647 -19.03 -8.93 39.45
N GLU A 648 -17.78 -8.79 39.91
CA GLU A 648 -16.61 -9.08 39.09
C GLU A 648 -15.46 -9.73 39.87
N PHE A 649 -14.89 -10.80 39.29
CA PHE A 649 -13.76 -11.52 39.85
C PHE A 649 -12.71 -11.75 38.76
N GLY A 650 -11.44 -11.48 39.05
CA GLY A 650 -10.36 -11.64 38.09
C GLY A 650 -9.04 -12.03 38.73
N TYR A 651 -8.32 -12.96 38.10
CA TYR A 651 -6.99 -13.37 38.54
C TYR A 651 -6.06 -13.66 37.37
N VAL A 652 -4.77 -13.39 37.56
CA VAL A 652 -3.73 -13.70 36.58
C VAL A 652 -2.94 -14.91 37.05
N THR A 653 -2.73 -15.88 36.16
CA THR A 653 -1.86 -17.02 36.42
C THR A 653 -0.42 -16.68 36.11
N SER A 654 0.51 -17.17 36.92
CA SER A 654 1.94 -17.18 36.65
C SER A 654 2.44 -18.62 36.65
N GLY A 655 2.82 -19.10 35.47
CA GLY A 655 3.43 -20.40 35.24
C GLY A 655 4.95 -20.35 35.30
N GLY A 656 5.56 -21.52 35.54
CA GLY A 656 6.99 -21.68 35.30
C GLY A 656 7.31 -21.39 33.83
N LEU A 657 8.46 -20.76 33.58
CA LEU A 657 8.95 -20.37 32.24
C LEU A 657 8.26 -19.15 31.59
N GLY A 658 7.58 -18.30 32.36
CA GLY A 658 7.08 -17.00 31.86
C GLY A 658 5.73 -17.07 31.13
N ASP A 659 4.99 -18.16 31.31
CA ASP A 659 3.59 -18.29 30.87
C ASP A 659 2.64 -17.57 31.83
N ALA A 660 1.70 -16.79 31.28
CA ALA A 660 0.68 -16.10 32.05
C ALA A 660 -0.64 -15.94 31.27
N THR A 661 -1.75 -16.06 31.99
CA THR A 661 -3.12 -15.95 31.47
C THR A 661 -3.96 -15.20 32.50
N ALA A 662 -4.61 -14.12 32.09
CA ALA A 662 -5.62 -13.43 32.86
C ALA A 662 -6.97 -14.12 32.68
N TRP A 663 -7.69 -14.31 33.78
CA TRP A 663 -9.05 -14.85 33.82
C TRP A 663 -9.97 -13.80 34.41
N HIS A 664 -11.14 -13.63 33.79
CA HIS A 664 -12.14 -12.64 34.16
C HIS A 664 -13.50 -13.33 34.28
N PHE A 665 -14.27 -12.95 35.29
CA PHE A 665 -15.62 -13.42 35.53
C PHE A 665 -16.50 -12.21 35.85
N ARG A 666 -17.60 -12.05 35.11
CA ARG A 666 -18.59 -11.00 35.33
C ARG A 666 -19.94 -11.64 35.60
N LEU A 667 -20.61 -11.20 36.66
CA LEU A 667 -21.92 -11.67 37.08
C LEU A 667 -22.91 -10.52 36.93
N GLU A 668 -24.03 -10.80 36.28
CA GLU A 668 -25.14 -9.85 36.09
C GLU A 668 -26.43 -10.48 36.60
N PRO A 669 -27.21 -9.80 37.45
CA PRO A 669 -28.53 -10.30 37.82
C PRO A 669 -29.45 -10.27 36.60
N THR A 670 -30.24 -11.33 36.42
CA THR A 670 -31.26 -11.44 35.37
C THR A 670 -32.62 -11.72 35.98
N ALA A 671 -33.70 -11.54 35.21
CA ALA A 671 -35.06 -11.79 35.70
C ALA A 671 -35.27 -13.21 36.24
N THR A 672 -34.48 -14.18 35.77
CA THR A 672 -34.61 -15.61 36.11
C THR A 672 -33.48 -16.15 36.98
N GLY A 673 -32.47 -15.34 37.30
CA GLY A 673 -31.29 -15.76 38.04
C GLY A 673 -30.08 -14.86 37.79
N THR A 674 -28.99 -15.44 37.29
CA THR A 674 -27.72 -14.73 37.09
C THR A 674 -27.09 -15.13 35.75
N ARG A 675 -26.65 -14.14 34.97
CA ARG A 675 -25.77 -14.35 33.82
C ARG A 675 -24.33 -14.33 34.29
N LEU A 676 -23.62 -15.44 34.09
CA LEU A 676 -22.19 -15.55 34.34
C LEU A 676 -21.45 -15.51 33.01
N THR A 677 -20.56 -14.53 32.88
CA THR A 677 -19.65 -14.40 31.73
C THR A 677 -18.23 -14.69 32.19
N GLN A 678 -17.58 -15.67 31.58
CA GLN A 678 -16.17 -15.98 31.78
C GLN A 678 -15.36 -15.58 30.54
N ALA A 679 -14.23 -14.90 30.74
CA ALA A 679 -13.26 -14.64 29.70
C ALA A 679 -11.84 -15.00 30.15
N PHE A 680 -10.97 -15.28 29.19
CA PHE A 680 -9.54 -15.41 29.41
C PHE A 680 -8.76 -14.62 28.37
N GLN A 681 -7.55 -14.18 28.75
CA GLN A 681 -6.61 -13.47 27.89
C GLN A 681 -5.18 -13.98 28.17
N GLY A 682 -4.50 -14.43 27.13
CA GLY A 682 -3.10 -14.83 27.19
C GLY A 682 -2.23 -13.59 27.31
N VAL A 683 -1.53 -13.47 28.43
CA VAL A 683 -0.70 -12.30 28.77
C VAL A 683 0.71 -12.46 28.23
N SER A 684 1.34 -13.61 28.48
CA SER A 684 2.67 -13.92 27.96
C SER A 684 2.87 -15.43 27.83
N MET A 685 3.61 -15.86 26.80
CA MET A 685 4.09 -17.23 26.68
C MET A 685 5.32 -17.25 25.75
N PRO A 686 6.40 -17.97 26.08
CA PRO A 686 7.49 -18.17 25.13
C PRO A 686 7.01 -18.89 23.86
N LEU A 687 7.48 -18.46 22.68
CA LEU A 687 7.04 -19.02 21.39
C LEU A 687 7.26 -20.54 21.29
N TRP A 688 8.41 -21.03 21.75
CA TRP A 688 8.71 -22.46 21.75
C TRP A 688 7.74 -23.25 22.65
N LEU A 689 7.35 -22.66 23.79
CA LEU A 689 6.40 -23.27 24.72
C LEU A 689 5.00 -23.28 24.13
N SER A 690 4.60 -22.20 23.44
CA SER A 690 3.34 -22.12 22.71
C SER A 690 3.21 -23.22 21.65
N ARG A 691 4.28 -23.48 20.88
CA ARG A 691 4.33 -24.58 19.91
C ARG A 691 4.33 -25.96 20.58
N LEU A 692 5.04 -26.10 21.70
CA LEU A 692 5.07 -27.38 22.42
C LEU A 692 3.68 -27.73 22.97
N VAL A 693 3.01 -26.78 23.62
CA VAL A 693 1.68 -27.02 24.19
C VAL A 693 0.66 -27.37 23.11
N SER A 694 0.80 -26.95 21.84
CA SER A 694 -0.25 -27.15 20.82
C SER A 694 -0.20 -28.57 20.31
N VAL A 695 1.01 -29.12 20.27
CA VAL A 695 1.24 -30.52 19.95
C VAL A 695 0.82 -31.42 21.11
N LEU A 696 1.15 -31.05 22.36
CA LEU A 696 0.92 -31.92 23.52
C LEU A 696 -0.51 -31.87 24.05
N ILE A 697 -1.19 -30.73 23.95
CA ILE A 697 -2.54 -30.49 24.46
C ILE A 697 -3.35 -29.71 23.41
N PRO A 698 -3.78 -30.36 22.32
CA PRO A 698 -4.51 -29.68 21.23
C PRO A 698 -5.81 -29.01 21.68
N THR A 699 -6.45 -29.50 22.75
CA THR A 699 -7.65 -28.89 23.34
C THR A 699 -7.38 -27.52 23.98
N HIS A 700 -6.13 -27.09 24.10
CA HIS A 700 -5.75 -25.72 24.49
C HIS A 700 -5.65 -24.76 23.29
N ASP A 701 -5.90 -25.23 22.08
CA ASP A 701 -5.95 -24.37 20.88
C ASP A 701 -7.31 -23.66 20.77
N ASP A 702 -8.39 -24.37 21.11
CA ASP A 702 -9.72 -23.79 21.34
C ASP A 702 -10.33 -24.40 22.61
N ARG A 703 -10.52 -23.56 23.62
CA ARG A 703 -10.99 -23.97 24.95
C ARG A 703 -12.50 -23.78 25.11
N THR A 704 -13.21 -23.38 24.05
CA THR A 704 -14.60 -22.94 24.13
C THR A 704 -15.51 -24.03 24.71
N ASP A 705 -15.49 -25.24 24.15
CA ASP A 705 -16.39 -26.31 24.60
C ASP A 705 -16.07 -26.80 26.02
N ALA A 706 -14.78 -26.88 26.35
CA ALA A 706 -14.33 -27.31 27.67
C ALA A 706 -14.73 -26.32 28.76
N LEU A 707 -14.59 -25.01 28.49
CA LEU A 707 -15.04 -23.94 29.39
C LEU A 707 -16.57 -23.86 29.48
N ARG A 708 -17.30 -24.11 28.39
CA ARG A 708 -18.77 -24.23 28.43
C ARG A 708 -19.20 -25.36 29.38
N GLY A 709 -18.51 -26.51 29.33
CA GLY A 709 -18.74 -27.62 30.27
C GLY A 709 -18.43 -27.28 31.72
N ASP A 710 -17.38 -26.49 31.99
CA ASP A 710 -17.06 -25.99 33.33
C ASP A 710 -18.18 -25.10 33.89
N MET A 711 -18.69 -24.17 33.07
CA MET A 711 -19.78 -23.28 33.43
C MET A 711 -21.09 -24.04 33.71
N ALA A 712 -21.40 -25.08 32.95
CA ALA A 712 -22.56 -25.93 33.21
C ALA A 712 -22.48 -26.66 34.56
N ARG A 713 -21.31 -27.21 34.92
CA ARG A 713 -21.09 -27.84 36.24
C ARG A 713 -21.20 -26.83 37.38
N LEU A 714 -20.65 -25.62 37.18
CA LEU A 714 -20.76 -24.53 38.14
C LEU A 714 -22.23 -24.15 38.36
N ALA A 715 -22.99 -24.00 37.28
CA ALA A 715 -24.42 -23.68 37.32
C ALA A 715 -25.22 -24.71 38.14
N ALA A 716 -24.96 -26.00 37.92
CA ALA A 716 -25.59 -27.08 38.68
C ALA A 716 -25.26 -27.00 40.19
N LEU A 717 -24.02 -26.70 40.56
CA LEU A 717 -23.61 -26.54 41.96
C LEU A 717 -24.24 -25.31 42.63
N ALA A 718 -24.42 -24.22 41.89
CA ALA A 718 -25.07 -23.01 42.37
C ALA A 718 -26.57 -23.25 42.59
N ALA A 719 -27.26 -23.88 41.63
CA ALA A 719 -28.68 -24.21 41.74
C ALA A 719 -28.98 -25.21 42.87
N ALA A 720 -28.10 -26.21 43.09
CA ALA A 720 -28.27 -27.19 44.18
C ALA A 720 -28.17 -26.58 45.59
N GLN A 721 -27.50 -25.44 45.75
CA GLN A 721 -27.39 -24.73 47.04
C GLN A 721 -28.59 -23.81 47.33
N HIS A 722 -29.41 -23.51 46.31
CA HIS A 722 -30.62 -22.67 46.40
C HIS A 722 -31.71 -23.19 45.44
N PRO A 723 -32.35 -24.33 45.75
CA PRO A 723 -33.49 -24.79 44.95
C PRO A 723 -34.59 -23.73 44.96
N ARG A 724 -35.14 -23.40 43.79
CA ARG A 724 -36.32 -22.53 43.68
C ARG A 724 -37.43 -23.08 44.58
N ALA A 725 -38.10 -22.20 45.32
CA ALA A 725 -39.28 -22.56 46.12
C ALA A 725 -40.46 -23.05 45.26
N ASP A 726 -40.46 -22.79 43.94
CA ASP A 726 -41.56 -23.13 43.03
C ASP A 726 -41.11 -23.96 41.81
N ALA A 727 -40.56 -25.16 42.05
CA ALA A 727 -40.46 -26.16 40.99
C ALA A 727 -41.57 -27.21 41.19
N PRO A 728 -42.51 -27.39 40.23
CA PRO A 728 -43.49 -28.47 40.34
C PRO A 728 -42.75 -29.81 40.29
N ALA A 729 -43.12 -30.72 41.21
CA ALA A 729 -42.50 -32.02 41.35
C ALA A 729 -42.50 -32.80 40.01
N PRO A 730 -41.44 -33.57 39.69
CA PRO A 730 -41.40 -34.35 38.47
C PRO A 730 -42.51 -35.41 38.50
N GLY A 731 -43.49 -35.25 37.61
CA GLY A 731 -44.56 -36.21 37.39
C GLY A 731 -44.00 -37.57 37.00
N THR A 732 -44.53 -38.60 37.64
CA THR A 732 -44.21 -40.02 37.46
C THR A 732 -44.43 -40.43 35.98
N PRO A 733 -43.51 -41.18 35.33
CA PRO A 733 -43.74 -41.66 33.98
C PRO A 733 -44.68 -42.88 34.04
N GLY A 734 -45.91 -42.71 33.54
CA GLY A 734 -46.94 -43.73 33.62
C GLY A 734 -47.96 -43.63 32.50
N ASP A 735 -47.62 -44.23 31.38
CA ASP A 735 -48.53 -44.96 30.48
C ASP A 735 -49.57 -44.15 29.69
N ARG A 736 -49.23 -43.89 28.41
CA ARG A 736 -50.19 -43.94 27.30
C ARG A 736 -49.43 -43.88 25.96
N ASN A 737 -49.04 -45.05 25.48
CA ASN A 737 -48.81 -45.25 24.07
C ASN A 737 -49.69 -46.43 23.63
N ARG A 738 -50.85 -46.14 23.06
CA ARG A 738 -51.53 -47.01 22.07
C ARG A 738 -52.81 -46.38 21.53
N ARG A 739 -52.89 -46.44 20.20
CA ARG A 739 -54.01 -46.20 19.28
C ARG A 739 -54.04 -44.80 18.68
N SER A 740 -53.49 -44.66 17.47
CA SER A 740 -54.20 -44.82 16.18
C SER A 740 -54.92 -43.54 15.80
N PHE A 741 -54.47 -42.83 14.77
CA PHE A 741 -55.14 -42.82 13.45
C PHE A 741 -54.45 -41.83 12.51
N ASN A 742 -54.33 -42.27 11.25
CA ASN A 742 -53.93 -41.49 10.09
C ASN A 742 -54.93 -40.37 9.78
N ALA A 743 -54.40 -39.38 9.04
CA ALA A 743 -55.01 -38.64 7.93
C ALA A 743 -55.61 -37.24 8.15
N ALA A 744 -55.46 -36.45 7.07
CA ALA A 744 -56.05 -35.17 6.68
C ALA A 744 -55.41 -33.91 7.31
N LEU A 745 -54.69 -33.04 6.57
CA LEU A 745 -55.13 -32.13 5.49
C LEU A 745 -56.46 -31.44 5.83
N GLU A 746 -56.40 -30.19 6.29
CA GLU A 746 -57.07 -29.01 5.69
C GLU A 746 -56.98 -27.76 6.61
N ILE A 747 -56.73 -26.62 5.95
CA ILE A 747 -56.67 -25.20 6.37
C ILE A 747 -55.32 -24.70 6.90
#